data_AF-A0A093UVJ3-F1
#
_entry.id   AF-A0A093UVJ3-F1
#
_cell.length_a   1.000
_cell.length_b   1.000
_cell.length_c   1.000
_cell.angle_alpha   90.00
_cell.angle_beta   90.00
_cell.angle_gamma   90.00
#
_symmetry.space_group_name_H-M   'P 1'
#
loop_
_entity.id
_entity.type
_entity.pdbx_description
1 polymer ?
#
loop_
_entity_poly.entity_id
_entity_poly.type
_entity_poly.pdbx_seq_one_letter_code
_entity_poly.pdbx_strand_id
1 'polypeptide(L)'
;MDILMPALFNLQCVLGPVGVLPNLNLVERLAVDVGIDIWSMVPSLVDELGETPSILRQLASSKFICASGGPVSPVSAGKVNEVVRVLNLTGTTEGLFIGNLVPRREDWFWFCFHPYSGFEFKKLEEDTYEHWVHRNEHWRLFQGIFHTFPDKDSINFKDLYMKHPSKPNLWAFKGRSDDLVVLSNGYKISPLETEAFISTHPAVNGCLIFGTGKPQAGLLVELKESAVKTEELLDDIWQTVMKANAISRHKNQLLRDFVTFALPDKPFLRTDKRTVKRAATLALYADYIERFYNSRNDDSDVTYSLDTSTIESMEDSIRTILSVSFPAAHSASREENLFSLGLDSLAVFATVKAVRAASGLGDSIGPRHVYASETIASLAATVMQLMEAQNAKDAAPSDQAQPQSDIGIETMISQHKARQSFRLNAFDYVNPNHGMGLVLYFSLHDGVTFQQVFANLQEGLNRTFDLIPALSGKIMQCSEQEFGYTQGDLCVSIPPLSMADSVKNRLVYKDLSSILPPFEKLREAGFPPSAFKDGLVLRDDPFPKFPADIFSGQVNFVSGGCIVAVDLNHCCLDGLGALIALKAWAENCRFLQGDRTATCSWFDPESFNHSLPEIIHEREGWARPVERIDPGVWGFLPFIPPDNDDQSNAKAAPPSDTSSKTGAKDLELPPPPKFTLHNVWPLPRAERCLKTTVFRIRPDRLERMREEVLADPEAKGVIKSISDIVQAFLWRAALRVRYRVAKDIRKQTFGPDELSILELPTDGRPYFSSLLPSTYMGSMLILNRSTMLVETLCSDDTSIGRVAYVLRQSAARITPSVVHDAFSILQSLPDHSRFSTANMGIEHMHAMISNMMLFPSNELVDYPVGVDWRLLEVTVGITTYLAEWAVGDIIKAGEGTLGFNLLLLFSQTATYTSIYDVHVSNAP
;
A
#
# COMPACT_ATOMS: atom_id res chain seq x y z
N MET A 1 20.73 -29.68 -34.69
CA MET A 1 20.41 -31.02 -34.17
C MET A 1 20.13 -31.99 -35.31
N ASP A 2 19.35 -31.56 -36.28
CA ASP A 2 18.80 -32.37 -37.39
C ASP A 2 19.87 -32.88 -38.38
N ILE A 3 21.12 -32.41 -38.27
CA ILE A 3 22.29 -32.96 -38.99
C ILE A 3 23.12 -33.88 -38.09
N LEU A 4 23.45 -33.44 -36.87
CA LEU A 4 24.33 -34.17 -35.94
C LEU A 4 23.69 -35.42 -35.34
N MET A 5 22.42 -35.37 -34.91
CA MET A 5 21.77 -36.53 -34.30
C MET A 5 21.55 -37.67 -35.30
N PRO A 6 21.11 -37.43 -36.55
CA PRO A 6 21.03 -38.49 -37.53
C PRO A 6 22.38 -39.16 -37.83
N ALA A 7 23.46 -38.39 -37.88
CA ALA A 7 24.81 -38.94 -38.02
C ALA A 7 25.26 -39.79 -36.81
N LEU A 8 24.93 -39.37 -35.58
CA LEU A 8 25.31 -40.07 -34.35
C LEU A 8 24.48 -41.33 -34.07
N PHE A 9 23.20 -41.34 -34.46
CA PHE A 9 22.24 -42.40 -34.14
C PHE A 9 21.78 -43.21 -35.37
N ASN A 10 22.49 -43.09 -36.50
CA ASN A 10 22.18 -43.77 -37.75
C ASN A 10 20.71 -43.57 -38.21
N LEU A 11 20.24 -42.32 -38.13
CA LEU A 11 18.92 -41.92 -38.65
C LEU A 11 19.09 -41.30 -40.04
N GLN A 12 18.04 -41.32 -40.84
CA GLN A 12 18.00 -40.61 -42.12
C GLN A 12 17.42 -39.20 -41.91
N CYS A 13 18.23 -38.17 -42.14
CA CYS A 13 17.74 -36.79 -42.16
C CYS A 13 16.96 -36.52 -43.45
N VAL A 14 15.78 -35.91 -43.32
CA VAL A 14 15.01 -35.37 -44.45
C VAL A 14 15.07 -33.84 -44.36
N LEU A 15 15.80 -33.22 -45.29
CA LEU A 15 15.89 -31.77 -45.38
C LEU A 15 14.66 -31.21 -46.13
N GLY A 16 14.05 -30.17 -45.57
CA GLY A 16 12.96 -29.46 -46.22
C GLY A 16 13.39 -28.73 -47.51
N PRO A 17 12.47 -28.50 -48.46
CA PRO A 17 12.78 -27.81 -49.70
C PRO A 17 13.26 -26.36 -49.46
N VAL A 18 14.29 -25.95 -50.19
CA VAL A 18 14.96 -24.65 -50.02
C VAL A 18 13.98 -23.49 -50.20
N GLY A 19 13.98 -22.54 -49.25
CA GLY A 19 13.11 -21.36 -49.28
C GLY A 19 11.65 -21.63 -48.89
N VAL A 20 11.24 -22.88 -48.67
CA VAL A 20 9.89 -23.22 -48.23
C VAL A 20 9.81 -23.16 -46.71
N LEU A 21 8.95 -22.30 -46.20
CA LEU A 21 8.71 -22.15 -44.77
C LEU A 21 7.84 -23.31 -44.25
N PRO A 22 8.22 -23.96 -43.12
CA PRO A 22 7.41 -25.01 -42.50
C PRO A 22 5.98 -24.54 -42.18
N ASN A 23 4.99 -25.31 -42.63
CA ASN A 23 3.56 -25.12 -42.42
C ASN A 23 2.85 -26.48 -42.51
N LEU A 24 1.55 -26.55 -42.16
CA LEU A 24 0.82 -27.81 -42.17
C LEU A 24 0.75 -28.51 -43.55
N ASN A 25 0.70 -27.77 -44.67
CA ASN A 25 0.71 -28.39 -46.01
C ASN A 25 2.03 -29.12 -46.30
N LEU A 26 3.16 -28.61 -45.81
CA LEU A 26 4.45 -29.29 -45.90
C LEU A 26 4.50 -30.51 -44.97
N VAL A 27 3.97 -30.38 -43.74
CA VAL A 27 3.88 -31.49 -42.78
C VAL A 27 3.01 -32.63 -43.34
N GLU A 28 1.86 -32.31 -43.94
CA GLU A 28 0.96 -33.26 -44.59
C GLU A 28 1.68 -34.07 -45.68
N ARG A 29 2.31 -33.37 -46.64
CA ARG A 29 3.06 -34.04 -47.72
C ARG A 29 4.23 -34.87 -47.20
N LEU A 30 4.98 -34.40 -46.21
CA LEU A 30 6.07 -35.18 -45.61
C LEU A 30 5.54 -36.43 -44.87
N ALA A 31 4.36 -36.37 -44.26
CA ALA A 31 3.72 -37.52 -43.64
C ALA A 31 3.27 -38.56 -44.67
N VAL A 32 2.64 -38.13 -45.77
CA VAL A 32 2.09 -39.02 -46.83
C VAL A 32 3.16 -39.54 -47.79
N ASP A 33 3.99 -38.65 -48.33
CA ASP A 33 4.90 -38.97 -49.45
C ASP A 33 6.24 -39.54 -48.97
N VAL A 34 6.65 -39.26 -47.72
CA VAL A 34 7.98 -39.63 -47.19
C VAL A 34 7.90 -40.57 -45.97
N GLY A 35 6.86 -40.47 -45.15
CA GLY A 35 6.67 -41.35 -43.98
C GLY A 35 7.65 -41.06 -42.83
N ILE A 36 7.67 -39.82 -42.34
CA ILE A 36 8.60 -39.39 -41.28
C ILE A 36 8.32 -40.10 -39.94
N ASP A 37 9.34 -40.76 -39.41
CA ASP A 37 9.33 -41.44 -38.11
C ASP A 37 9.39 -40.47 -36.90
N ILE A 38 10.27 -39.47 -36.97
CA ILE A 38 10.60 -38.57 -35.86
C ILE A 38 10.54 -37.13 -36.37
N TRP A 39 9.73 -36.31 -35.72
CA TRP A 39 9.56 -34.91 -36.10
C TRP A 39 10.27 -33.97 -35.12
N SER A 40 10.88 -32.93 -35.66
CA SER A 40 11.41 -31.78 -34.93
C SER A 40 10.51 -30.60 -35.26
N MET A 41 9.70 -30.12 -34.30
CA MET A 41 8.70 -29.08 -34.54
C MET A 41 8.83 -27.93 -33.56
N VAL A 42 8.55 -26.71 -34.05
CA VAL A 42 8.25 -25.57 -33.19
C VAL A 42 6.84 -25.72 -32.61
N PRO A 43 6.58 -25.30 -31.35
CA PRO A 43 5.29 -25.47 -30.70
C PRO A 43 4.08 -25.03 -31.52
N SER A 44 4.18 -23.90 -32.24
CA SER A 44 3.08 -23.38 -33.07
C SER A 44 2.59 -24.37 -34.12
N LEU A 45 3.48 -25.18 -34.72
CA LEU A 45 3.07 -26.22 -35.68
C LEU A 45 2.43 -27.43 -34.99
N VAL A 46 2.84 -27.73 -33.75
CA VAL A 46 2.21 -28.79 -32.95
C VAL A 46 0.79 -28.37 -32.54
N ASP A 47 0.62 -27.10 -32.17
CA ASP A 47 -0.68 -26.55 -31.82
C ASP A 47 -1.60 -26.47 -33.05
N GLU A 48 -1.12 -25.98 -34.21
CA GLU A 48 -1.86 -25.97 -35.49
C GLU A 48 -2.29 -27.38 -35.92
N LEU A 49 -1.40 -28.38 -35.74
CA LEU A 49 -1.68 -29.79 -36.01
C LEU A 49 -2.75 -30.35 -35.06
N GLY A 50 -2.73 -29.95 -33.78
CA GLY A 50 -3.73 -30.32 -32.78
C GLY A 50 -5.13 -29.81 -33.11
N GLU A 51 -5.22 -28.67 -33.79
CA GLU A 51 -6.48 -28.13 -34.32
C GLU A 51 -6.84 -28.63 -35.73
N THR A 52 -6.03 -29.52 -36.33
CA THR A 52 -6.26 -30.07 -37.68
C THR A 52 -6.33 -31.61 -37.71
N PRO A 53 -7.44 -32.22 -37.24
CA PRO A 53 -7.57 -33.69 -37.10
C PRO A 53 -7.53 -34.51 -38.40
N SER A 54 -7.65 -33.88 -39.56
CA SER A 54 -7.44 -34.53 -40.88
C SER A 54 -5.96 -34.83 -41.13
N ILE A 55 -5.09 -33.87 -40.86
CA ILE A 55 -3.63 -33.98 -41.06
C ILE A 55 -3.01 -34.78 -39.90
N LEU A 56 -3.40 -34.52 -38.65
CA LEU A 56 -2.88 -35.24 -37.47
C LEU A 56 -3.02 -36.76 -37.59
N ARG A 57 -4.11 -37.26 -38.18
CA ARG A 57 -4.31 -38.71 -38.41
C ARG A 57 -3.29 -39.33 -39.36
N GLN A 58 -2.71 -38.57 -40.27
CA GLN A 58 -1.70 -39.06 -41.22
C GLN A 58 -0.35 -39.28 -40.54
N LEU A 59 -0.07 -38.58 -39.44
CA LEU A 59 1.15 -38.74 -38.64
C LEU A 59 1.04 -39.90 -37.62
N ALA A 60 -0.09 -40.62 -37.55
CA ALA A 60 -0.32 -41.67 -36.55
C ALA A 60 0.67 -42.86 -36.61
N SER A 61 1.39 -43.02 -37.72
CA SER A 61 2.49 -43.99 -37.87
C SER A 61 3.83 -43.50 -37.31
N SER A 62 4.00 -42.19 -37.10
CA SER A 62 5.21 -41.58 -36.56
C SER A 62 5.42 -41.96 -35.08
N LYS A 63 6.69 -42.09 -34.68
CA LYS A 63 7.10 -42.52 -33.35
C LYS A 63 6.92 -41.43 -32.30
N PHE A 64 7.39 -40.21 -32.58
CA PHE A 64 7.21 -39.05 -31.71
C PHE A 64 7.48 -37.71 -32.42
N ILE A 65 6.99 -36.63 -31.79
CA ILE A 65 7.24 -35.23 -32.15
C ILE A 65 8.02 -34.59 -30.99
N CYS A 66 9.22 -34.08 -31.27
CA CYS A 66 9.99 -33.22 -30.37
C CYS A 66 9.52 -31.77 -30.55
N ALA A 67 8.77 -31.25 -29.56
CA ALA A 67 8.34 -29.86 -29.52
C ALA A 67 9.38 -29.02 -28.75
N SER A 68 9.94 -27.97 -29.35
CA SER A 68 10.96 -27.15 -28.67
C SER A 68 11.12 -25.71 -29.16
N GLY A 69 11.60 -24.83 -28.27
CA GLY A 69 11.91 -23.43 -28.59
C GLY A 69 10.81 -22.41 -28.24
N GLY A 70 9.80 -22.83 -27.47
CA GLY A 70 8.74 -22.01 -26.91
C GLY A 70 7.83 -22.87 -26.02
N PRO A 71 6.84 -22.29 -25.32
CA PRO A 71 5.80 -23.05 -24.64
C PRO A 71 4.88 -23.77 -25.65
N VAL A 72 4.27 -24.87 -25.23
CA VAL A 72 3.27 -25.65 -25.98
C VAL A 72 1.88 -25.47 -25.37
N SER A 73 0.82 -25.43 -26.18
CA SER A 73 -0.55 -25.42 -25.66
C SER A 73 -0.89 -26.77 -25.01
N PRO A 74 -1.24 -26.82 -23.71
CA PRO A 74 -1.64 -28.08 -23.08
C PRO A 74 -2.95 -28.65 -23.68
N VAL A 75 -3.76 -27.81 -24.33
CA VAL A 75 -4.99 -28.22 -25.02
C VAL A 75 -4.68 -28.78 -26.40
N SER A 76 -3.99 -28.01 -27.25
CA SER A 76 -3.80 -28.36 -28.67
C SER A 76 -2.73 -29.43 -28.86
N ALA A 77 -1.53 -29.26 -28.30
CA ALA A 77 -0.51 -30.31 -28.28
C ALA A 77 -0.92 -31.51 -27.40
N GLY A 78 -1.90 -31.35 -26.50
CA GLY A 78 -2.56 -32.46 -25.80
C GLY A 78 -3.27 -33.41 -26.76
N LYS A 79 -4.11 -32.89 -27.66
CA LYS A 79 -4.75 -33.66 -28.75
C LYS A 79 -3.71 -34.36 -29.63
N VAL A 80 -2.60 -33.70 -29.94
CA VAL A 80 -1.50 -34.33 -30.69
C VAL A 80 -0.91 -35.50 -29.89
N ASN A 81 -0.62 -35.32 -28.60
CA ASN A 81 -0.04 -36.35 -27.73
C ASN A 81 -0.95 -37.59 -27.55
N GLU A 82 -2.25 -37.50 -27.79
CA GLU A 82 -3.17 -38.65 -27.85
C GLU A 82 -2.92 -39.53 -29.09
N VAL A 83 -2.62 -38.91 -30.25
CA VAL A 83 -2.35 -39.62 -31.50
C VAL A 83 -0.87 -40.01 -31.59
N VAL A 84 0.03 -39.03 -31.62
CA VAL A 84 1.49 -39.18 -31.77
C VAL A 84 2.19 -38.69 -30.52
N ARG A 85 3.14 -39.46 -29.96
CA ARG A 85 3.84 -39.09 -28.73
C ARG A 85 4.50 -37.70 -28.85
N VAL A 86 4.08 -36.73 -28.05
CA VAL A 86 4.79 -35.44 -27.93
C VAL A 86 5.83 -35.54 -26.82
N LEU A 87 7.05 -35.11 -27.13
CA LEU A 87 8.15 -34.90 -26.20
C LEU A 87 8.40 -33.39 -26.10
N ASN A 88 8.03 -32.79 -24.97
CA ASN A 88 8.28 -31.39 -24.69
C ASN A 88 9.77 -31.23 -24.29
N LEU A 89 10.52 -30.41 -25.02
CA LEU A 89 11.97 -30.22 -24.82
C LEU A 89 12.32 -28.75 -24.65
N THR A 90 13.05 -28.45 -23.57
CA THR A 90 13.61 -27.13 -23.27
C THR A 90 15.12 -27.09 -23.43
N GLY A 91 15.69 -25.91 -23.67
CA GLY A 91 17.10 -25.68 -23.92
C GLY A 91 17.38 -24.22 -24.27
N THR A 92 18.63 -23.81 -24.14
CA THR A 92 19.11 -22.46 -24.48
C THR A 92 20.07 -22.54 -25.67
N THR A 93 20.27 -21.42 -26.38
CA THR A 93 21.23 -21.37 -27.50
C THR A 93 22.66 -21.58 -26.99
N GLU A 94 22.92 -21.03 -25.80
CA GLU A 94 24.19 -21.02 -25.09
C GLU A 94 24.50 -22.35 -24.39
N GLY A 95 23.46 -23.10 -24.02
CA GLY A 95 23.57 -24.35 -23.24
C GLY A 95 23.23 -25.63 -23.98
N LEU A 96 22.79 -25.54 -25.23
CA LEU A 96 22.13 -26.62 -25.99
C LEU A 96 20.86 -27.12 -25.27
N PHE A 97 20.40 -28.34 -25.58
CA PHE A 97 19.28 -28.95 -24.89
C PHE A 97 19.63 -29.22 -23.43
N ILE A 98 18.69 -28.83 -22.57
CA ILE A 98 18.70 -29.18 -21.16
C ILE A 98 18.54 -30.71 -21.03
N GLY A 99 19.19 -31.30 -20.01
CA GLY A 99 19.14 -32.74 -19.73
C GLY A 99 17.76 -33.22 -19.30
N ASN A 100 16.85 -33.37 -20.27
CA ASN A 100 15.48 -33.83 -20.06
C ASN A 100 15.42 -35.37 -20.06
N LEU A 101 14.83 -35.95 -19.02
CA LEU A 101 14.38 -37.34 -18.97
C LEU A 101 13.00 -37.45 -19.64
N VAL A 102 12.72 -38.58 -20.29
CA VAL A 102 11.42 -38.83 -20.93
C VAL A 102 10.37 -39.12 -19.84
N PRO A 103 9.33 -38.28 -19.68
CA PRO A 103 8.24 -38.55 -18.74
C PRO A 103 7.30 -39.63 -19.30
N ARG A 104 6.33 -40.08 -18.48
CA ARG A 104 5.25 -40.98 -18.94
C ARG A 104 4.32 -40.28 -19.95
N ARG A 105 3.44 -41.03 -20.64
CA ARG A 105 2.63 -40.44 -21.73
C ARG A 105 1.61 -39.41 -21.22
N GLU A 106 1.03 -39.70 -20.06
CA GLU A 106 0.14 -38.83 -19.31
C GLU A 106 0.84 -37.58 -18.75
N ASP A 107 2.16 -37.67 -18.50
CA ASP A 107 2.97 -36.62 -17.89
C ASP A 107 3.67 -35.72 -18.93
N TRP A 108 3.26 -35.78 -20.21
CA TRP A 108 3.95 -35.18 -21.37
C TRP A 108 4.25 -33.67 -21.28
N PHE A 109 3.38 -32.93 -20.60
CA PHE A 109 3.50 -31.48 -20.42
C PHE A 109 4.61 -31.11 -19.43
N TRP A 110 4.91 -32.00 -18.48
CA TRP A 110 5.85 -31.76 -17.39
C TRP A 110 7.27 -32.19 -17.76
N PHE A 111 8.22 -31.31 -17.52
CA PHE A 111 9.64 -31.62 -17.61
C PHE A 111 10.08 -32.47 -16.42
N CYS A 112 10.90 -33.49 -16.71
CA CYS A 112 11.64 -34.26 -15.72
C CYS A 112 13.12 -34.04 -16.03
N PHE A 113 13.89 -33.47 -15.10
CA PHE A 113 15.29 -33.14 -15.36
C PHE A 113 16.23 -34.24 -14.82
N HIS A 114 17.33 -34.47 -15.54
CA HIS A 114 18.36 -35.43 -15.14
C HIS A 114 19.07 -34.91 -13.87
N PRO A 115 19.34 -35.74 -12.84
CA PRO A 115 19.98 -35.28 -11.60
C PRO A 115 21.32 -34.56 -11.84
N TYR A 116 22.10 -35.02 -12.81
CA TYR A 116 23.39 -34.40 -13.18
C TYR A 116 23.28 -33.07 -13.92
N SER A 117 22.08 -32.60 -14.28
CA SER A 117 21.90 -31.25 -14.82
C SER A 117 22.23 -30.15 -13.81
N GLY A 118 22.32 -30.48 -12.51
CA GLY A 118 22.75 -29.55 -11.46
C GLY A 118 21.81 -28.36 -11.29
N PHE A 119 20.51 -28.60 -11.47
CA PHE A 119 19.49 -27.57 -11.36
C PHE A 119 19.01 -27.39 -9.93
N GLU A 120 18.89 -26.14 -9.51
CA GLU A 120 18.19 -25.72 -8.31
C GLU A 120 16.92 -24.96 -8.73
N PHE A 121 15.78 -25.33 -8.14
CA PHE A 121 14.51 -24.62 -8.32
C PHE A 121 14.23 -23.85 -7.04
N LYS A 122 14.63 -22.57 -7.00
CA LYS A 122 14.51 -21.71 -5.81
C LYS A 122 13.09 -21.19 -5.69
N LYS A 123 12.42 -21.49 -4.58
CA LYS A 123 11.04 -21.04 -4.34
C LYS A 123 11.00 -19.51 -4.21
N LEU A 124 10.25 -18.83 -5.08
CA LEU A 124 9.98 -17.39 -5.00
C LEU A 124 8.61 -17.12 -4.33
N GLU A 125 7.60 -17.92 -4.68
CA GLU A 125 6.23 -17.80 -4.20
C GLU A 125 5.67 -19.21 -3.91
N GLU A 126 4.42 -19.32 -3.44
CA GLU A 126 3.83 -20.60 -3.06
C GLU A 126 3.92 -21.69 -4.15
N ASP A 127 3.71 -21.30 -5.42
CA ASP A 127 3.79 -22.16 -6.60
C ASP A 127 4.67 -21.62 -7.74
N THR A 128 5.63 -20.74 -7.42
CA THR A 128 6.62 -20.17 -8.37
C THR A 128 8.03 -20.49 -7.92
N TYR A 129 8.83 -21.10 -8.80
CA TYR A 129 10.22 -21.46 -8.54
C TYR A 129 11.12 -20.95 -9.67
N GLU A 130 12.24 -20.31 -9.34
CA GLU A 130 13.22 -19.82 -10.31
C GLU A 130 14.28 -20.88 -10.63
N HIS A 131 14.62 -21.03 -11.91
CA HIS A 131 15.54 -22.03 -12.43
C HIS A 131 16.99 -21.55 -12.44
N TRP A 132 17.79 -22.12 -11.54
CA TRP A 132 19.24 -21.95 -11.47
C TRP A 132 19.96 -23.22 -11.90
N VAL A 133 21.16 -23.06 -12.47
CA VAL A 133 22.10 -24.16 -12.75
C VAL A 133 23.42 -23.91 -12.05
N HIS A 134 23.91 -24.92 -11.33
CA HIS A 134 25.15 -24.90 -10.56
C HIS A 134 26.13 -25.91 -11.14
N ARG A 135 27.37 -25.48 -11.38
CA ARG A 135 28.42 -26.33 -11.95
C ARG A 135 28.73 -27.48 -11.01
N ASN A 136 28.64 -28.71 -11.52
CA ASN A 136 28.93 -29.94 -10.77
C ASN A 136 30.05 -30.76 -11.46
N GLU A 137 30.47 -31.86 -10.85
CA GLU A 137 31.48 -32.77 -11.36
C GLU A 137 31.16 -33.37 -12.76
N HIS A 138 29.88 -33.34 -13.16
CA HIS A 138 29.39 -33.84 -14.44
C HIS A 138 29.26 -32.75 -15.53
N TRP A 139 29.61 -31.50 -15.22
CA TRP A 139 29.32 -30.34 -16.07
C TRP A 139 29.77 -30.49 -17.53
N ARG A 140 30.95 -31.10 -17.75
CA ARG A 140 31.56 -31.28 -19.07
C ARG A 140 30.67 -32.02 -20.07
N LEU A 141 29.78 -32.89 -19.59
CA LEU A 141 28.86 -33.69 -20.40
C LEU A 141 27.40 -33.24 -20.31
N PHE A 142 26.95 -32.76 -19.14
CA PHE A 142 25.53 -32.51 -18.86
C PHE A 142 25.13 -31.03 -18.76
N GLN A 143 26.10 -30.10 -18.75
CA GLN A 143 25.85 -28.67 -18.53
C GLN A 143 26.55 -27.84 -19.61
N GLY A 144 26.03 -27.92 -20.84
CA GLY A 144 26.58 -27.23 -22.03
C GLY A 144 26.83 -25.73 -21.82
N ILE A 145 26.02 -25.10 -20.97
CA ILE A 145 26.08 -23.68 -20.63
C ILE A 145 27.46 -23.23 -20.09
N PHE A 146 28.18 -24.12 -19.41
CA PHE A 146 29.50 -23.83 -18.84
C PHE A 146 30.65 -24.00 -19.85
N HIS A 147 30.42 -24.53 -21.04
CA HIS A 147 31.36 -24.39 -22.17
C HIS A 147 31.28 -22.99 -22.79
N THR A 148 30.08 -22.42 -22.87
CA THR A 148 29.87 -21.03 -23.34
C THR A 148 30.28 -19.99 -22.28
N PHE A 149 30.07 -20.31 -21.00
CA PHE A 149 30.43 -19.45 -19.86
C PHE A 149 31.42 -20.15 -18.91
N PRO A 150 32.70 -20.30 -19.29
CA PRO A 150 33.70 -21.06 -18.54
C PRO A 150 34.07 -20.43 -17.19
N ASP A 151 33.90 -19.12 -17.02
CA ASP A 151 34.25 -18.39 -15.78
C ASP A 151 33.09 -18.30 -14.77
N LYS A 152 31.98 -19.03 -15.00
CA LYS A 152 30.79 -19.04 -14.13
C LYS A 152 30.56 -20.41 -13.52
N ASP A 153 30.47 -20.49 -12.19
CA ASP A 153 30.09 -21.73 -11.48
C ASP A 153 28.58 -21.81 -11.18
N SER A 154 27.82 -20.74 -11.43
CA SER A 154 26.36 -20.72 -11.28
C SER A 154 25.74 -19.70 -12.22
N ILE A 155 24.59 -20.05 -12.83
CA ILE A 155 23.85 -19.20 -13.77
C ILE A 155 22.36 -19.30 -13.45
N ASN A 156 21.68 -18.16 -13.39
CA ASN A 156 20.22 -18.08 -13.38
C ASN A 156 19.73 -18.07 -14.83
N PHE A 157 18.91 -19.05 -15.24
CA PHE A 157 18.31 -19.06 -16.58
C PHE A 157 17.18 -18.05 -16.75
N LYS A 158 16.68 -17.53 -15.61
CA LYS A 158 15.49 -16.68 -15.46
C LYS A 158 14.18 -17.35 -15.83
N ASP A 159 14.20 -18.65 -16.09
CA ASP A 159 12.97 -19.41 -16.32
C ASP A 159 12.26 -19.68 -14.99
N LEU A 160 10.94 -19.52 -14.98
CA LEU A 160 10.08 -19.80 -13.84
C LEU A 160 9.35 -21.13 -14.07
N TYR A 161 9.24 -21.93 -13.02
CA TYR A 161 8.59 -23.23 -13.02
C TYR A 161 7.58 -23.36 -11.88
N MET A 162 6.57 -24.20 -12.08
CA MET A 162 5.71 -24.75 -11.03
C MET A 162 6.05 -26.21 -10.78
N LYS A 163 5.98 -26.65 -9.52
CA LYS A 163 6.21 -28.05 -9.13
C LYS A 163 4.92 -28.87 -9.25
N HIS A 164 4.99 -30.10 -9.76
CA HIS A 164 3.82 -30.97 -9.85
C HIS A 164 3.32 -31.36 -8.44
N PRO A 165 2.02 -31.19 -8.11
CA PRO A 165 1.50 -31.34 -6.74
C PRO A 165 1.85 -32.66 -6.04
N SER A 166 1.81 -33.79 -6.77
CA SER A 166 2.07 -35.14 -6.22
C SER A 166 3.30 -35.87 -6.78
N LYS A 167 4.12 -35.25 -7.64
CA LYS A 167 5.24 -35.92 -8.32
C LYS A 167 6.51 -35.07 -8.19
N PRO A 168 7.41 -35.36 -7.24
CA PRO A 168 8.40 -34.39 -6.74
C PRO A 168 9.46 -33.93 -7.75
N ASN A 169 9.66 -34.67 -8.85
CA ASN A 169 10.67 -34.39 -9.87
C ASN A 169 10.09 -33.82 -11.17
N LEU A 170 8.78 -33.54 -11.21
CA LEU A 170 8.10 -32.98 -12.37
C LEU A 170 7.85 -31.49 -12.21
N TRP A 171 8.21 -30.73 -13.25
CA TRP A 171 8.17 -29.28 -13.28
C TRP A 171 7.52 -28.80 -14.58
N ALA A 172 6.60 -27.84 -14.51
CA ALA A 172 6.02 -27.20 -15.70
C ALA A 172 6.52 -25.76 -15.80
N PHE A 173 6.88 -25.33 -17.00
CA PHE A 173 7.36 -23.98 -17.27
C PHE A 173 6.19 -22.98 -17.15
N LYS A 174 6.42 -21.88 -16.42
CA LYS A 174 5.43 -20.85 -16.05
C LYS A 174 5.68 -19.49 -16.72
N GLY A 175 6.85 -19.32 -17.35
CA GLY A 175 7.29 -18.06 -17.96
C GLY A 175 8.73 -17.73 -17.59
N ARG A 176 9.13 -16.47 -17.74
CA ARG A 176 10.46 -15.98 -17.33
C ARG A 176 10.34 -14.81 -16.36
N SER A 177 11.30 -14.68 -15.43
CA SER A 177 11.36 -13.57 -14.48
C SER A 177 11.69 -12.23 -15.17
N ASP A 178 12.37 -12.24 -16.32
CA ASP A 178 12.62 -11.05 -17.13
C ASP A 178 11.54 -10.72 -18.17
N ASP A 179 10.51 -11.57 -18.33
CA ASP A 179 9.32 -11.26 -19.14
C ASP A 179 8.19 -10.60 -18.33
N LEU A 180 8.29 -10.58 -16.98
CA LEU A 180 7.28 -10.03 -16.07
C LEU A 180 7.03 -8.54 -16.34
N VAL A 181 5.76 -8.16 -16.49
CA VAL A 181 5.35 -6.76 -16.59
C VAL A 181 5.09 -6.25 -15.18
N VAL A 182 5.92 -5.30 -14.72
CA VAL A 182 5.82 -4.71 -13.38
C VAL A 182 5.28 -3.29 -13.50
N LEU A 183 4.01 -3.10 -13.17
CA LEU A 183 3.35 -1.80 -13.21
C LEU A 183 3.93 -0.85 -12.14
N SER A 184 3.76 0.46 -12.30
CA SER A 184 4.30 1.47 -11.37
C SER A 184 3.70 1.39 -9.96
N ASN A 185 2.54 0.75 -9.80
CA ASN A 185 1.93 0.41 -8.51
C ASN A 185 2.52 -0.87 -7.86
N GLY A 186 3.59 -1.44 -8.42
CA GLY A 186 4.24 -2.66 -7.98
C GLY A 186 3.52 -3.96 -8.37
N TYR A 187 2.37 -3.89 -9.05
CA TYR A 187 1.63 -5.07 -9.49
C TYR A 187 2.39 -5.80 -10.59
N LYS A 188 2.65 -7.10 -10.38
CA LYS A 188 3.38 -7.96 -11.31
C LYS A 188 2.41 -8.81 -12.12
N ILE A 189 2.54 -8.78 -13.44
CA ILE A 189 1.75 -9.57 -14.38
C ILE A 189 2.68 -10.57 -15.07
N SER A 190 2.38 -11.87 -14.95
CA SER A 190 2.94 -12.88 -15.85
C SER A 190 2.14 -12.88 -17.15
N PRO A 191 2.72 -12.48 -18.29
CA PRO A 191 1.94 -12.19 -19.49
C PRO A 191 1.63 -13.44 -20.33
N LEU A 192 2.43 -14.50 -20.19
CA LEU A 192 2.56 -15.59 -21.16
C LEU A 192 1.23 -16.33 -21.46
N GLU A 193 0.50 -16.73 -20.42
CA GLU A 193 -0.78 -17.45 -20.56
C GLU A 193 -1.86 -16.58 -21.22
N THR A 194 -1.86 -15.28 -20.88
CA THR A 194 -2.84 -14.32 -21.39
C THR A 194 -2.57 -13.99 -22.86
N GLU A 195 -1.30 -13.76 -23.22
CA GLU A 195 -0.86 -13.56 -24.61
C GLU A 195 -1.12 -14.79 -25.48
N ALA A 196 -0.84 -16.00 -24.99
CA ALA A 196 -1.06 -17.24 -25.71
C ALA A 196 -2.56 -17.44 -26.00
N PHE A 197 -3.44 -17.18 -25.02
CA PHE A 197 -4.88 -17.30 -25.20
C PHE A 197 -5.43 -16.27 -26.20
N ILE A 198 -5.03 -14.99 -26.10
CA ILE A 198 -5.45 -13.94 -27.04
C ILE A 198 -4.96 -14.24 -28.46
N SER A 199 -3.75 -14.81 -28.61
CA SER A 199 -3.18 -15.19 -29.90
C SER A 199 -3.92 -16.33 -30.62
N THR A 200 -4.87 -17.02 -29.96
CA THR A 200 -5.77 -17.98 -30.63
C THR A 200 -6.85 -17.30 -31.47
N HIS A 201 -7.02 -15.97 -31.35
CA HIS A 201 -8.03 -15.23 -32.11
C HIS A 201 -7.76 -15.27 -33.62
N PRO A 202 -8.75 -15.55 -34.49
CA PRO A 202 -8.52 -15.76 -35.93
C PRO A 202 -7.78 -14.62 -36.64
N ALA A 203 -7.99 -13.37 -36.23
CA ALA A 203 -7.37 -12.19 -36.84
C ALA A 203 -5.96 -11.84 -36.30
N VAL A 204 -5.54 -12.42 -35.17
CA VAL A 204 -4.29 -12.06 -34.47
C VAL A 204 -3.14 -12.93 -34.97
N ASN A 205 -2.01 -12.30 -35.33
CA ASN A 205 -0.75 -12.94 -35.72
C ASN A 205 0.26 -13.03 -34.56
N GLY A 206 0.05 -12.23 -33.52
CA GLY A 206 0.73 -12.27 -32.23
C GLY A 206 0.31 -11.08 -31.37
N CYS A 207 0.50 -11.17 -30.06
CA CYS A 207 0.29 -10.02 -29.17
C CYS A 207 1.35 -9.99 -28.05
N LEU A 208 1.55 -8.80 -27.47
CA LEU A 208 2.43 -8.57 -26.33
C LEU A 208 1.74 -7.64 -25.33
N ILE A 209 1.61 -8.08 -24.08
CA ILE A 209 1.28 -7.23 -22.95
C ILE A 209 2.50 -6.37 -22.64
N PHE A 210 2.29 -5.10 -22.35
CA PHE A 210 3.32 -4.11 -22.02
C PHE A 210 2.86 -3.21 -20.86
N GLY A 211 3.71 -2.30 -20.40
CA GLY A 211 3.40 -1.37 -19.31
C GLY A 211 4.31 -1.42 -18.09
N THR A 212 5.51 -2.01 -18.21
CA THR A 212 6.49 -1.96 -17.11
C THR A 212 6.82 -0.50 -16.77
N GLY A 213 6.67 -0.12 -15.50
CA GLY A 213 6.81 1.26 -15.04
C GLY A 213 5.63 2.20 -15.35
N LYS A 214 4.49 1.67 -15.84
CA LYS A 214 3.27 2.44 -16.15
C LYS A 214 2.13 2.04 -15.20
N PRO A 215 1.13 2.90 -14.96
CA PRO A 215 0.09 2.64 -13.95
C PRO A 215 -0.89 1.53 -14.34
N GLN A 216 -0.99 1.22 -15.64
CA GLN A 216 -1.97 0.33 -16.24
C GLN A 216 -1.30 -0.52 -17.33
N ALA A 217 -1.60 -1.82 -17.39
CA ALA A 217 -1.07 -2.70 -18.43
C ALA A 217 -1.75 -2.45 -19.79
N GLY A 218 -0.96 -2.46 -20.85
CA GLY A 218 -1.44 -2.38 -22.24
C GLY A 218 -1.24 -3.69 -23.01
N LEU A 219 -1.91 -3.81 -24.14
CA LEU A 219 -1.82 -4.97 -25.05
C LEU A 219 -1.58 -4.51 -26.49
N LEU A 220 -0.43 -4.89 -27.05
CA LEU A 220 -0.05 -4.59 -28.44
C LEU A 220 -0.37 -5.81 -29.30
N VAL A 221 -1.23 -5.64 -30.29
CA VAL A 221 -1.76 -6.72 -31.14
C VAL A 221 -1.26 -6.57 -32.57
N GLU A 222 -0.55 -7.57 -33.08
CA GLU A 222 -0.21 -7.65 -34.50
C GLU A 222 -1.30 -8.43 -35.24
N LEU A 223 -1.88 -7.83 -36.27
CA LEU A 223 -2.90 -8.45 -37.12
C LEU A 223 -2.27 -9.31 -38.22
N LYS A 224 -3.02 -10.31 -38.72
CA LYS A 224 -2.67 -11.03 -39.95
C LYS A 224 -2.89 -10.12 -41.18
N GLU A 225 -2.14 -10.35 -42.26
CA GLU A 225 -2.20 -9.55 -43.50
C GLU A 225 -3.61 -9.44 -44.11
N SER A 226 -4.49 -10.43 -43.85
CA SER A 226 -5.88 -10.44 -44.31
C SER A 226 -6.86 -9.65 -43.44
N ALA A 227 -6.43 -9.12 -42.30
CA ALA A 227 -7.27 -8.42 -41.33
C ALA A 227 -7.00 -6.91 -41.36
N VAL A 228 -8.07 -6.12 -41.45
CA VAL A 228 -8.01 -4.65 -41.43
C VAL A 228 -8.36 -4.17 -40.02
N LYS A 229 -7.62 -3.18 -39.50
CA LYS A 229 -7.98 -2.52 -38.24
C LYS A 229 -9.31 -1.78 -38.42
N THR A 230 -10.36 -2.27 -37.77
CA THR A 230 -11.65 -1.59 -37.59
C THR A 230 -12.09 -1.66 -36.12
N GLU A 231 -13.08 -0.87 -35.73
CA GLU A 231 -13.56 -0.84 -34.34
C GLU A 231 -14.31 -2.14 -33.98
N GLU A 232 -15.04 -2.72 -34.94
CA GLU A 232 -15.72 -4.00 -34.77
C GLU A 232 -14.73 -5.15 -34.55
N LEU A 233 -13.56 -5.11 -35.21
CA LEU A 233 -12.50 -6.08 -34.98
C LEU A 233 -11.82 -5.89 -33.62
N LEU A 234 -11.69 -4.64 -33.14
CA LEU A 234 -11.22 -4.35 -31.79
C LEU A 234 -12.19 -4.92 -30.75
N ASP A 235 -13.50 -4.78 -30.95
CA ASP A 235 -14.51 -5.35 -30.05
C ASP A 235 -14.50 -6.88 -30.02
N ASP A 236 -14.34 -7.55 -31.17
CA ASP A 236 -14.26 -9.02 -31.26
C ASP A 236 -13.00 -9.57 -30.55
N ILE A 237 -11.84 -8.92 -30.80
CA ILE A 237 -10.59 -9.20 -30.07
C ILE A 237 -10.79 -8.91 -28.57
N TRP A 238 -11.46 -7.82 -28.20
CA TRP A 238 -11.73 -7.46 -26.81
C TRP A 238 -12.60 -8.50 -26.10
N GLN A 239 -13.60 -9.12 -26.76
CA GLN A 239 -14.33 -10.25 -26.17
C GLN A 239 -13.42 -11.44 -25.84
N THR A 240 -12.32 -11.62 -26.58
CA THR A 240 -11.30 -12.64 -26.29
C THR A 240 -10.38 -12.19 -25.15
N VAL A 241 -10.01 -10.92 -25.09
CA VAL A 241 -9.26 -10.33 -23.96
C VAL A 241 -10.06 -10.38 -22.66
N MET A 242 -11.37 -10.13 -22.68
CA MET A 242 -12.25 -10.25 -21.51
C MET A 242 -12.28 -11.69 -20.97
N LYS A 243 -12.34 -12.70 -21.85
CA LYS A 243 -12.24 -14.12 -21.45
C LYS A 243 -10.87 -14.41 -20.83
N ALA A 244 -9.78 -13.87 -21.42
CA ALA A 244 -8.42 -14.00 -20.89
C ALA A 244 -8.28 -13.37 -19.48
N ASN A 245 -8.80 -12.16 -19.29
CA ASN A 245 -8.87 -11.46 -18.00
C ASN A 245 -9.65 -12.26 -16.93
N ALA A 246 -10.72 -12.95 -17.31
CA ALA A 246 -11.57 -13.69 -16.39
C ALA A 246 -10.94 -15.02 -15.90
N ILE A 247 -10.17 -15.69 -16.76
CA ILE A 247 -9.45 -16.94 -16.45
C ILE A 247 -8.06 -16.70 -15.82
N SER A 248 -7.46 -15.53 -16.06
CA SER A 248 -6.17 -15.16 -15.47
C SER A 248 -6.26 -15.04 -13.95
N ARG A 249 -5.17 -15.42 -13.26
CA ARG A 249 -4.97 -15.10 -11.84
C ARG A 249 -4.91 -13.59 -11.60
N HIS A 250 -4.46 -12.83 -12.60
CA HIS A 250 -4.38 -11.38 -12.59
C HIS A 250 -5.69 -10.78 -13.15
N LYS A 251 -6.78 -10.91 -12.39
CA LYS A 251 -8.11 -10.52 -12.86
C LYS A 251 -8.18 -9.03 -13.25
N ASN A 252 -8.85 -8.76 -14.36
CA ASN A 252 -9.16 -7.42 -14.90
C ASN A 252 -7.95 -6.49 -15.05
N GLN A 253 -6.75 -7.02 -15.35
CA GLN A 253 -5.55 -6.18 -15.52
C GLN A 253 -5.38 -5.58 -16.91
N LEU A 254 -6.06 -6.08 -17.95
CA LEU A 254 -6.14 -5.41 -19.25
C LEU A 254 -7.46 -4.64 -19.36
N LEU A 255 -7.43 -3.41 -19.87
CA LEU A 255 -8.58 -2.56 -20.14
C LEU A 255 -8.73 -2.36 -21.67
N ARG A 256 -9.96 -2.13 -22.17
CA ARG A 256 -10.26 -2.03 -23.61
C ARG A 256 -9.43 -0.93 -24.26
N ASP A 257 -9.39 0.23 -23.62
CA ASP A 257 -8.75 1.44 -24.15
C ASP A 257 -7.22 1.32 -24.13
N PHE A 258 -6.69 0.36 -23.38
CA PHE A 258 -5.29 -0.02 -23.32
C PHE A 258 -4.91 -1.16 -24.30
N VAL A 259 -5.84 -1.60 -25.17
CA VAL A 259 -5.55 -2.47 -26.32
C VAL A 259 -5.22 -1.62 -27.54
N THR A 260 -4.19 -2.01 -28.30
CA THR A 260 -3.77 -1.31 -29.52
C THR A 260 -3.14 -2.24 -30.54
N PHE A 261 -2.88 -1.72 -31.73
CA PHE A 261 -2.39 -2.48 -32.86
C PHE A 261 -0.97 -2.09 -33.26
N ALA A 262 -0.20 -3.12 -33.65
CA ALA A 262 1.09 -2.98 -34.30
C ALA A 262 0.97 -2.12 -35.58
N LEU A 263 1.95 -1.28 -35.85
CA LEU A 263 2.02 -0.50 -37.07
C LEU A 263 2.39 -1.40 -38.26
N PRO A 264 1.72 -1.31 -39.42
CA PRO A 264 1.99 -2.19 -40.57
C PRO A 264 3.44 -2.15 -41.10
N ASP A 265 4.13 -1.02 -40.93
CA ASP A 265 5.53 -0.81 -41.32
C ASP A 265 6.54 -1.29 -40.26
N LYS A 266 6.09 -1.71 -39.07
CA LYS A 266 6.93 -2.18 -37.96
C LYS A 266 6.47 -3.55 -37.41
N PRO A 267 6.41 -4.63 -38.20
CA PRO A 267 6.00 -5.95 -37.71
C PRO A 267 6.88 -6.42 -36.54
N PHE A 268 6.32 -7.28 -35.70
CA PHE A 268 6.99 -7.82 -34.51
C PHE A 268 8.28 -8.56 -34.91
N LEU A 269 9.37 -8.22 -34.23
CA LEU A 269 10.66 -8.88 -34.42
C LEU A 269 10.55 -10.33 -33.97
N ARG A 270 11.01 -11.26 -34.82
CA ARG A 270 10.91 -12.70 -34.60
C ARG A 270 12.29 -13.37 -34.62
N THR A 271 12.35 -14.56 -34.05
CA THR A 271 13.45 -15.52 -34.24
C THR A 271 13.29 -16.27 -35.55
N ASP A 272 14.30 -17.04 -35.96
CA ASP A 272 14.21 -17.96 -37.11
C ASP A 272 13.13 -19.06 -36.88
N LYS A 273 12.76 -19.30 -35.62
CA LYS A 273 11.64 -20.16 -35.20
C LYS A 273 10.27 -19.45 -35.25
N ARG A 274 10.19 -18.24 -35.80
CA ARG A 274 9.02 -17.34 -35.84
C ARG A 274 8.43 -16.91 -34.49
N THR A 275 9.06 -17.25 -33.37
CA THR A 275 8.66 -16.76 -32.05
C THR A 275 9.01 -15.28 -31.87
N VAL A 276 8.16 -14.52 -31.18
CA VAL A 276 8.32 -13.07 -30.99
C VAL A 276 9.46 -12.78 -30.00
N LYS A 277 10.38 -11.89 -30.37
CA LYS A 277 11.49 -11.42 -29.52
C LYS A 277 11.00 -10.29 -28.61
N ARG A 278 10.22 -10.61 -27.57
CA ARG A 278 9.57 -9.68 -26.63
C ARG A 278 10.35 -8.39 -26.38
N ALA A 279 11.53 -8.48 -25.75
CA ALA A 279 12.34 -7.32 -25.39
C ALA A 279 12.75 -6.45 -26.60
N ALA A 280 13.12 -7.07 -27.72
CA ALA A 280 13.50 -6.34 -28.93
C ALA A 280 12.29 -5.68 -29.62
N THR A 281 11.13 -6.36 -29.63
CA THR A 281 9.87 -5.79 -30.15
C THR A 281 9.39 -4.63 -29.28
N LEU A 282 9.39 -4.77 -27.96
CA LEU A 282 9.02 -3.68 -27.05
C LEU A 282 9.98 -2.49 -27.16
N ALA A 283 11.28 -2.73 -27.37
CA ALA A 283 12.25 -1.67 -27.66
C ALA A 283 11.99 -0.97 -29.02
N LEU A 284 11.68 -1.72 -30.09
CA LEU A 284 11.28 -1.16 -31.39
C LEU A 284 10.01 -0.29 -31.29
N TYR A 285 9.13 -0.65 -30.36
CA TYR A 285 7.89 0.05 -30.07
C TYR A 285 7.99 1.06 -28.92
N ALA A 286 9.17 1.34 -28.34
CA ALA A 286 9.30 2.20 -27.16
C ALA A 286 8.65 3.59 -27.36
N ASP A 287 9.01 4.32 -28.42
CA ASP A 287 8.40 5.62 -28.75
C ASP A 287 6.92 5.55 -29.11
N TYR A 288 6.43 4.38 -29.54
CA TYR A 288 5.01 4.17 -29.82
C TYR A 288 4.25 3.90 -28.52
N ILE A 289 4.80 3.07 -27.63
CA ILE A 289 4.26 2.75 -26.30
C ILE A 289 4.28 4.02 -25.41
N GLU A 290 5.34 4.81 -25.44
CA GLU A 290 5.40 6.10 -24.76
C GLU A 290 4.34 7.07 -25.30
N ARG A 291 4.23 7.26 -26.62
CA ARG A 291 3.15 8.11 -27.18
C ARG A 291 1.76 7.55 -26.94
N PHE A 292 1.59 6.23 -26.90
CA PHE A 292 0.35 5.55 -26.59
C PHE A 292 -0.07 5.77 -25.14
N TYR A 293 0.88 5.72 -24.20
CA TYR A 293 0.65 6.07 -22.79
C TYR A 293 0.56 7.56 -22.56
N ASN A 294 1.24 8.41 -23.32
CA ASN A 294 1.11 9.86 -23.18
C ASN A 294 -0.25 10.31 -23.72
N SER A 295 -0.70 9.77 -24.85
CA SER A 295 -2.09 9.93 -25.28
C SER A 295 -3.09 9.24 -24.33
N ARG A 296 -2.66 8.46 -23.33
CA ARG A 296 -3.51 7.84 -22.27
C ARG A 296 -3.14 8.31 -20.86
N ASN A 297 -2.34 9.37 -20.79
CA ASN A 297 -2.16 10.27 -19.66
C ASN A 297 -2.93 11.56 -19.97
N ASP A 298 -3.01 11.93 -21.27
CA ASP A 298 -4.03 12.83 -21.83
C ASP A 298 -5.41 12.12 -21.85
N ASP A 299 -5.54 10.93 -22.47
CA ASP A 299 -6.73 10.05 -22.32
C ASP A 299 -6.59 9.11 -21.10
N SER A 300 -6.14 9.59 -19.93
CA SER A 300 -6.27 8.78 -18.71
C SER A 300 -7.72 8.82 -18.25
N ASP A 301 -8.64 8.28 -19.07
CA ASP A 301 -10.05 8.61 -18.97
C ASP A 301 -10.76 7.91 -17.80
N VAL A 302 -10.54 8.45 -16.61
CA VAL A 302 -11.38 9.61 -16.28
C VAL A 302 -10.54 10.89 -16.36
N THR A 303 -10.59 11.51 -17.54
CA THR A 303 -9.86 12.68 -17.94
C THR A 303 -10.69 13.79 -17.38
N TYR A 304 -10.39 14.11 -16.13
CA TYR A 304 -10.98 15.21 -15.43
C TYR A 304 -10.50 16.51 -16.09
N SER A 305 -11.04 16.80 -17.27
CA SER A 305 -11.04 18.14 -17.80
C SER A 305 -11.94 18.96 -16.89
N LEU A 306 -11.31 19.82 -16.11
CA LEU A 306 -12.03 20.86 -15.39
C LEU A 306 -12.41 21.92 -16.42
N ASP A 307 -13.68 21.99 -16.78
CA ASP A 307 -14.16 23.09 -17.59
C ASP A 307 -14.27 24.34 -16.69
N THR A 308 -13.23 25.17 -16.74
CA THR A 308 -13.12 26.42 -16.00
C THR A 308 -13.90 27.58 -16.64
N SER A 309 -14.73 27.34 -17.65
CA SER A 309 -15.43 28.43 -18.38
C SER A 309 -16.55 29.09 -17.56
N THR A 310 -17.26 28.31 -16.73
CA THR A 310 -18.21 28.81 -15.72
C THR A 310 -18.15 27.96 -14.45
N ILE A 311 -18.77 28.45 -13.36
CA ILE A 311 -18.85 27.70 -12.10
C ILE A 311 -19.73 26.44 -12.25
N GLU A 312 -20.79 26.51 -13.06
CA GLU A 312 -21.68 25.38 -13.34
C GLU A 312 -20.94 24.26 -14.10
N SER A 313 -20.14 24.61 -15.11
CA SER A 313 -19.26 23.67 -15.80
C SER A 313 -18.25 23.01 -14.85
N MET A 314 -17.63 23.79 -13.96
CA MET A 314 -16.72 23.26 -12.93
C MET A 314 -17.46 22.32 -11.95
N GLU A 315 -18.70 22.64 -11.56
CA GLU A 315 -19.53 21.77 -10.72
C GLU A 315 -19.81 20.42 -11.38
N ASP A 316 -20.08 20.38 -12.69
CA ASP A 316 -20.28 19.13 -13.43
C ASP A 316 -18.98 18.34 -13.65
N SER A 317 -17.84 19.03 -13.86
CA SER A 317 -16.53 18.39 -13.82
C SER A 317 -16.28 17.75 -12.44
N ILE A 318 -16.45 18.49 -11.34
CA ILE A 318 -16.27 17.99 -9.96
C ILE A 318 -17.24 16.87 -9.61
N ARG A 319 -18.50 16.93 -10.07
CA ARG A 319 -19.48 15.84 -9.97
C ARG A 319 -18.98 14.58 -10.66
N THR A 320 -18.40 14.71 -11.84
CA THR A 320 -17.79 13.61 -12.58
C THR A 320 -16.57 13.05 -11.84
N ILE A 321 -15.74 13.91 -11.22
CA ILE A 321 -14.64 13.48 -10.34
C ILE A 321 -15.12 12.61 -9.19
N LEU A 322 -16.05 13.15 -8.39
CA LEU A 322 -16.55 12.46 -7.21
C LEU A 322 -17.23 11.14 -7.57
N SER A 323 -17.98 11.09 -8.69
CA SER A 323 -18.77 9.91 -9.09
C SER A 323 -17.95 8.62 -9.29
N VAL A 324 -16.65 8.73 -9.57
CA VAL A 324 -15.76 7.59 -9.83
C VAL A 324 -15.38 6.84 -8.56
N SER A 325 -15.02 7.57 -7.50
CA SER A 325 -14.77 6.99 -6.17
C SER A 325 -16.03 6.91 -5.30
N PHE A 326 -17.03 7.72 -5.60
CA PHE A 326 -18.24 7.93 -4.80
C PHE A 326 -19.48 8.14 -5.71
N PRO A 327 -20.08 7.05 -6.23
CA PRO A 327 -21.16 7.13 -7.23
C PRO A 327 -22.42 7.90 -6.81
N ALA A 328 -22.62 8.17 -5.52
CA ALA A 328 -23.74 8.96 -5.05
C ALA A 328 -23.65 10.45 -5.46
N ALA A 329 -22.45 10.96 -5.75
CA ALA A 329 -22.27 12.33 -6.24
C ALA A 329 -23.00 12.59 -7.58
N HIS A 330 -23.20 11.56 -8.40
CA HIS A 330 -23.92 11.69 -9.67
C HIS A 330 -25.35 12.19 -9.48
N SER A 331 -26.02 11.77 -8.41
CA SER A 331 -27.41 12.13 -8.08
C SER A 331 -27.54 13.18 -6.97
N ALA A 332 -26.44 13.63 -6.35
CA ALA A 332 -26.47 14.60 -5.26
C ALA A 332 -26.92 15.98 -5.76
N SER A 333 -27.80 16.66 -5.02
CA SER A 333 -28.12 18.05 -5.29
C SER A 333 -26.91 18.96 -5.02
N ARG A 334 -26.91 20.16 -5.63
CA ARG A 334 -25.77 21.08 -5.66
C ARG A 334 -25.31 21.51 -4.25
N GLU A 335 -26.27 21.71 -3.35
CA GLU A 335 -26.09 22.09 -1.95
C GLU A 335 -26.12 20.90 -0.97
N GLU A 336 -26.09 19.64 -1.46
CA GLU A 336 -26.17 18.46 -0.59
C GLU A 336 -24.83 18.16 0.09
N ASN A 337 -24.88 17.88 1.40
CA ASN A 337 -23.69 17.54 2.18
C ASN A 337 -23.18 16.14 1.78
N LEU A 338 -22.03 16.09 1.11
CA LEU A 338 -21.45 14.87 0.54
C LEU A 338 -21.07 13.83 1.60
N PHE A 339 -20.65 14.28 2.79
CA PHE A 339 -20.28 13.41 3.92
C PHE A 339 -21.47 12.65 4.49
N SER A 340 -22.65 13.29 4.51
CA SER A 340 -23.94 12.70 4.88
C SER A 340 -24.44 11.67 3.87
N LEU A 341 -24.08 11.84 2.58
CA LEU A 341 -24.32 10.85 1.52
C LEU A 341 -23.32 9.68 1.53
N GLY A 342 -22.31 9.71 2.40
CA GLY A 342 -21.33 8.64 2.58
C GLY A 342 -19.95 8.88 1.95
N LEU A 343 -19.61 10.11 1.55
CA LEU A 343 -18.24 10.45 1.12
C LEU A 343 -17.27 10.20 2.29
N ASP A 344 -16.27 9.35 2.09
CA ASP A 344 -15.32 8.97 3.14
C ASP A 344 -13.89 9.41 2.82
N SER A 345 -12.98 9.19 3.77
CA SER A 345 -11.60 9.64 3.63
C SER A 345 -10.86 8.97 2.47
N LEU A 346 -11.21 7.74 2.08
CA LEU A 346 -10.63 7.07 0.91
C LEU A 346 -11.10 7.75 -0.39
N ALA A 347 -12.39 8.06 -0.49
CA ALA A 347 -12.96 8.80 -1.61
C ALA A 347 -12.44 10.25 -1.67
N VAL A 348 -12.23 10.92 -0.52
CA VAL A 348 -11.58 12.24 -0.47
C VAL A 348 -10.16 12.17 -1.03
N PHE A 349 -9.33 11.21 -0.61
CA PHE A 349 -7.97 11.07 -1.14
C PHE A 349 -7.96 10.72 -2.64
N ALA A 350 -8.90 9.88 -3.10
CA ALA A 350 -9.09 9.59 -4.52
C ALA A 350 -9.48 10.85 -5.31
N THR A 351 -10.40 11.67 -4.77
CA THR A 351 -10.84 12.96 -5.34
C THR A 351 -9.69 13.96 -5.40
N VAL A 352 -8.88 14.08 -4.34
CA VAL A 352 -7.68 14.93 -4.34
C VAL A 352 -6.70 14.49 -5.43
N LYS A 353 -6.36 13.19 -5.49
CA LYS A 353 -5.46 12.65 -6.51
C LYS A 353 -5.99 12.90 -7.92
N ALA A 354 -7.29 12.73 -8.12
CA ALA A 354 -7.98 13.03 -9.36
C ALA A 354 -7.91 14.52 -9.73
N VAL A 355 -8.28 15.43 -8.84
CA VAL A 355 -8.20 16.89 -9.08
C VAL A 355 -6.76 17.33 -9.32
N ARG A 356 -5.76 16.74 -8.63
CA ARG A 356 -4.34 17.03 -8.88
C ARG A 356 -3.93 16.73 -10.32
N ALA A 357 -4.34 15.57 -10.85
CA ALA A 357 -4.13 15.21 -12.24
C ALA A 357 -4.92 16.12 -13.21
N ALA A 358 -6.15 16.48 -12.83
CA ALA A 358 -7.09 17.33 -13.57
C ALA A 358 -6.61 18.78 -13.79
N SER A 359 -5.98 19.35 -12.77
CA SER A 359 -5.80 20.81 -12.62
C SER A 359 -4.35 21.26 -12.66
N GLY A 360 -3.39 20.35 -12.56
CA GLY A 360 -1.97 20.69 -12.38
C GLY A 360 -1.63 21.27 -10.99
N LEU A 361 -2.58 21.38 -10.06
CA LEU A 361 -2.38 22.03 -8.76
C LEU A 361 -1.33 21.38 -7.83
N GLY A 362 -0.88 20.15 -8.12
CA GLY A 362 0.13 19.46 -7.30
C GLY A 362 -0.25 19.43 -5.81
N ASP A 363 0.69 19.78 -4.93
CA ASP A 363 0.42 19.82 -3.49
C ASP A 363 -0.38 21.05 -2.99
N SER A 364 -0.68 22.01 -3.87
CA SER A 364 -1.55 23.17 -3.55
C SER A 364 -2.99 22.74 -3.26
N ILE A 365 -3.46 21.63 -3.85
CA ILE A 365 -4.70 20.97 -3.42
C ILE A 365 -4.38 19.72 -2.59
N GLY A 366 -5.25 19.42 -1.62
CA GLY A 366 -5.08 18.40 -0.61
C GLY A 366 -6.40 18.14 0.12
N PRO A 367 -6.50 17.10 0.97
CA PRO A 367 -7.77 16.64 1.57
C PRO A 367 -8.62 17.76 2.19
N ARG A 368 -7.98 18.73 2.85
CA ARG A 368 -8.66 19.90 3.44
C ARG A 368 -9.59 20.66 2.52
N HIS A 369 -9.26 20.76 1.24
CA HIS A 369 -10.08 21.53 0.30
C HIS A 369 -11.37 20.78 -0.05
N VAL A 370 -11.37 19.46 0.09
CA VAL A 370 -12.57 18.60 -0.07
C VAL A 370 -13.37 18.55 1.24
N TYR A 371 -12.72 18.50 2.41
CA TYR A 371 -13.41 18.48 3.70
C TYR A 371 -14.02 19.83 4.10
N ALA A 372 -13.36 20.96 3.81
CA ALA A 372 -13.93 22.29 3.94
C ALA A 372 -15.03 22.58 2.89
N SER A 373 -15.15 21.73 1.86
CA SER A 373 -16.14 21.84 0.80
C SER A 373 -17.21 20.77 0.93
N GLU A 374 -18.15 20.98 1.86
CA GLU A 374 -19.22 20.02 2.16
C GLU A 374 -20.11 19.69 0.95
N THR A 375 -20.17 20.55 -0.07
CA THR A 375 -21.06 20.44 -1.24
C THR A 375 -20.29 20.56 -2.57
N ILE A 376 -20.89 20.07 -3.66
CA ILE A 376 -20.28 20.13 -5.01
C ILE A 376 -19.98 21.59 -5.42
N ALA A 377 -20.89 22.53 -5.14
CA ALA A 377 -20.69 23.95 -5.39
C ALA A 377 -19.49 24.53 -4.64
N SER A 378 -19.34 24.20 -3.35
CA SER A 378 -18.20 24.69 -2.55
C SER A 378 -16.86 24.14 -3.03
N LEU A 379 -16.83 22.88 -3.50
CA LEU A 379 -15.61 22.27 -4.01
C LEU A 379 -15.21 22.83 -5.36
N ALA A 380 -16.17 23.03 -6.27
CA ALA A 380 -15.96 23.69 -7.55
C ALA A 380 -15.36 25.10 -7.38
N ALA A 381 -15.95 25.92 -6.50
CA ALA A 381 -15.44 27.26 -6.21
C ALA A 381 -14.02 27.23 -5.62
N THR A 382 -13.74 26.31 -4.69
CA THR A 382 -12.41 26.17 -4.07
C THR A 382 -11.35 25.76 -5.10
N VAL A 383 -11.66 24.82 -6.00
CA VAL A 383 -10.72 24.38 -7.05
C VAL A 383 -10.43 25.51 -8.04
N MET A 384 -11.45 26.28 -8.46
CA MET A 384 -11.24 27.48 -9.30
C MET A 384 -10.31 28.49 -8.64
N GLN A 385 -10.55 28.84 -7.36
CA GLN A 385 -9.71 29.81 -6.64
C GLN A 385 -8.25 29.37 -6.52
N LEU A 386 -8.00 28.08 -6.30
CA LEU A 386 -6.63 27.53 -6.28
C LEU A 386 -5.97 27.63 -7.66
N MET A 387 -6.70 27.35 -8.75
CA MET A 387 -6.18 27.45 -10.12
C MET A 387 -5.87 28.90 -10.51
N GLU A 388 -6.74 29.85 -10.16
CA GLU A 388 -6.48 31.29 -10.35
C GLU A 388 -5.24 31.75 -9.58
N ALA A 389 -5.10 31.33 -8.32
CA ALA A 389 -3.94 31.67 -7.49
C ALA A 389 -2.62 31.04 -7.99
N GLN A 390 -2.68 29.82 -8.53
CA GLN A 390 -1.54 29.15 -9.15
C GLN A 390 -1.11 29.88 -10.43
N ASN A 391 -2.06 30.14 -11.34
CA ASN A 391 -1.81 30.91 -12.56
C ASN A 391 -1.25 32.32 -12.28
N ALA A 392 -1.68 32.98 -11.19
CA ALA A 392 -1.14 34.27 -10.78
C ALA A 392 0.31 34.21 -10.25
N LYS A 393 0.71 33.08 -9.63
CA LYS A 393 2.11 32.83 -9.25
C LYS A 393 2.97 32.54 -10.48
N ASP A 394 2.48 31.72 -11.40
CA ASP A 394 3.21 31.30 -12.60
C ASP A 394 3.33 32.44 -13.64
N ALA A 395 2.43 33.44 -13.59
CA ALA A 395 2.50 34.66 -14.40
C ALA A 395 3.38 35.78 -13.78
N ALA A 396 3.87 35.62 -12.55
CA ALA A 396 4.78 36.58 -11.94
C ALA A 396 6.21 36.38 -12.50
N PRO A 397 6.87 37.41 -13.06
CA PRO A 397 8.19 37.26 -13.65
C PRO A 397 9.23 36.90 -12.58
N SER A 398 9.85 35.72 -12.75
CA SER A 398 11.01 35.28 -11.96
C SER A 398 12.27 36.05 -12.36
N ASP A 399 12.35 37.33 -11.97
CA ASP A 399 13.60 38.01 -11.59
C ASP A 399 13.32 39.48 -11.21
N GLN A 400 13.45 39.77 -9.92
CA GLN A 400 14.19 40.96 -9.52
C GLN A 400 15.45 40.48 -8.81
N ALA A 401 16.59 40.66 -9.48
CA ALA A 401 17.89 40.41 -8.88
C ALA A 401 18.12 41.42 -7.74
N GLN A 402 17.76 41.05 -6.51
CA GLN A 402 18.15 41.77 -5.31
C GLN A 402 19.68 41.73 -5.17
N PRO A 403 20.30 42.75 -4.54
CA PRO A 403 21.75 42.81 -4.39
C PRO A 403 22.32 41.57 -3.70
N GLN A 404 23.41 41.04 -4.25
CA GLN A 404 24.10 39.82 -3.75
C GLN A 404 24.57 39.90 -2.27
N SER A 405 24.51 41.07 -1.63
CA SER A 405 24.78 41.25 -0.20
C SER A 405 23.68 40.72 0.71
N ASP A 406 22.41 40.77 0.27
CA ASP A 406 21.27 40.69 1.18
C ASP A 406 20.75 39.26 1.32
N ILE A 407 20.89 38.44 0.26
CA ILE A 407 20.55 37.00 0.22
C ILE A 407 21.21 36.23 1.37
N GLY A 408 22.46 36.58 1.71
CA GLY A 408 23.18 35.97 2.83
C GLY A 408 22.54 36.29 4.19
N ILE A 409 22.08 37.54 4.38
CA ILE A 409 21.44 37.97 5.62
C ILE A 409 20.04 37.35 5.76
N GLU A 410 19.24 37.34 4.69
CA GLU A 410 17.91 36.70 4.71
C GLU A 410 18.01 35.19 4.99
N THR A 411 18.98 34.50 4.37
CA THR A 411 19.25 33.08 4.65
C THR A 411 19.65 32.86 6.11
N MET A 412 20.55 33.69 6.66
CA MET A 412 20.95 33.61 8.07
C MET A 412 19.80 33.92 9.04
N ILE A 413 18.91 34.87 8.71
CA ILE A 413 17.70 35.17 9.48
C ILE A 413 16.77 33.96 9.50
N SER A 414 16.50 33.34 8.35
CA SER A 414 15.63 32.15 8.26
C SER A 414 16.22 30.95 9.02
N GLN A 415 17.53 30.70 8.90
CA GLN A 415 18.22 29.66 9.69
C GLN A 415 18.20 29.93 11.20
N HIS A 416 18.23 31.20 11.61
CA HIS A 416 18.12 31.57 13.02
C HIS A 416 16.69 31.39 13.53
N LYS A 417 15.68 31.85 12.77
CA LYS A 417 14.25 31.65 13.07
C LYS A 417 13.87 30.18 13.22
N ALA A 418 14.29 29.32 12.28
CA ALA A 418 14.05 27.88 12.33
C ALA A 418 14.70 27.16 13.53
N ARG A 419 15.55 27.85 14.31
CA ARG A 419 16.18 27.38 15.54
C ARG A 419 15.74 28.14 16.79
N GLN A 420 14.67 28.94 16.71
CA GLN A 420 14.05 29.54 17.87
C GLN A 420 13.24 28.50 18.65
N SER A 421 13.36 28.51 19.97
CA SER A 421 12.59 27.65 20.86
C SER A 421 11.17 28.20 21.02
N PHE A 422 10.16 27.34 21.09
CA PHE A 422 8.74 27.72 21.07
C PHE A 422 7.90 26.88 22.04
N ARG A 423 6.74 27.40 22.47
CA ARG A 423 5.74 26.66 23.27
C ARG A 423 4.88 25.80 22.36
N LEU A 424 4.46 24.63 22.86
CA LEU A 424 3.46 23.81 22.17
C LEU A 424 2.10 24.50 22.17
N ASN A 425 1.31 24.27 21.13
CA ASN A 425 -0.02 24.85 20.96
C ASN A 425 -1.09 23.97 21.64
N ALA A 426 -2.31 24.51 21.73
CA ALA A 426 -3.39 23.88 22.47
C ALA A 426 -3.81 22.49 21.93
N PHE A 427 -3.72 22.23 20.61
CA PHE A 427 -3.98 20.90 20.03
C PHE A 427 -2.86 19.88 20.30
N ASP A 428 -1.61 20.31 20.52
CA ASP A 428 -0.51 19.38 20.78
C ASP A 428 -0.74 18.53 22.05
N TYR A 429 -1.46 19.10 23.03
CA TYR A 429 -1.85 18.40 24.27
C TYR A 429 -3.02 17.42 24.08
N VAL A 430 -3.70 17.42 22.93
CA VAL A 430 -4.63 16.32 22.57
C VAL A 430 -3.86 15.02 22.33
N ASN A 431 -2.56 15.10 22.07
CA ASN A 431 -1.71 13.93 21.99
C ASN A 431 -1.10 13.64 23.38
N PRO A 432 -1.14 12.37 23.85
CA PRO A 432 -0.51 12.01 25.12
C PRO A 432 1.02 12.19 25.04
N ASN A 433 1.62 12.86 26.01
CA ASN A 433 3.07 13.06 26.09
C ASN A 433 3.83 11.73 26.31
N HIS A 434 4.18 11.10 25.19
CA HIS A 434 4.94 9.84 25.11
C HIS A 434 5.67 9.76 23.78
N GLY A 435 6.55 8.77 23.64
CA GLY A 435 7.19 8.41 22.38
C GLY A 435 6.30 7.51 21.52
N MET A 436 5.97 7.98 20.30
CA MET A 436 5.40 7.15 19.25
C MET A 436 6.52 6.35 18.56
N GLY A 437 6.61 5.07 18.91
CA GLY A 437 7.56 4.15 18.30
C GLY A 437 7.12 3.72 16.90
N LEU A 438 8.01 3.75 15.92
CA LEU A 438 7.80 3.22 14.56
C LEU A 438 8.91 2.24 14.22
N VAL A 439 8.55 1.02 13.85
CA VAL A 439 9.50 0.01 13.37
C VAL A 439 9.26 -0.28 11.90
N LEU A 440 10.34 -0.18 11.12
CA LEU A 440 10.41 -0.37 9.67
C LEU A 440 11.41 -1.48 9.33
N TYR A 441 11.07 -2.34 8.38
CA TYR A 441 11.88 -3.49 7.97
C TYR A 441 12.43 -3.30 6.55
N PHE A 442 13.72 -3.54 6.36
CA PHE A 442 14.40 -3.45 5.07
C PHE A 442 15.33 -4.63 4.84
N SER A 443 15.25 -5.26 3.67
CA SER A 443 16.24 -6.24 3.21
C SER A 443 17.50 -5.50 2.73
N LEU A 444 18.68 -6.12 2.87
CA LEU A 444 19.91 -5.61 2.28
C LEU A 444 20.16 -6.28 0.93
N HIS A 445 20.73 -5.53 -0.01
CA HIS A 445 21.20 -6.11 -1.27
C HIS A 445 22.51 -6.89 -1.10
N ASP A 446 22.74 -7.88 -1.96
CA ASP A 446 23.97 -8.68 -1.99
C ASP A 446 25.22 -7.78 -2.10
N GLY A 447 26.19 -8.00 -1.21
CA GLY A 447 27.43 -7.24 -1.15
C GLY A 447 27.35 -5.90 -0.42
N VAL A 448 26.17 -5.45 0.02
CA VAL A 448 26.03 -4.25 0.86
C VAL A 448 26.38 -4.57 2.31
N THR A 449 27.24 -3.75 2.92
CA THR A 449 27.63 -3.88 4.33
C THR A 449 26.68 -3.10 5.26
N PHE A 450 26.54 -3.58 6.50
CA PHE A 450 25.79 -2.88 7.55
C PHE A 450 26.30 -1.44 7.76
N GLN A 451 27.60 -1.22 7.64
CA GLN A 451 28.25 0.08 7.80
C GLN A 451 27.87 1.06 6.68
N GLN A 452 27.74 0.60 5.42
CA GLN A 452 27.30 1.46 4.31
C GLN A 452 25.84 1.90 4.48
N VAL A 453 24.95 0.97 4.87
CA VAL A 453 23.54 1.27 5.19
C VAL A 453 23.47 2.29 6.33
N PHE A 454 24.17 2.02 7.43
CA PHE A 454 24.14 2.89 8.60
C PHE A 454 24.68 4.29 8.30
N ALA A 455 25.79 4.41 7.56
CA ALA A 455 26.36 5.70 7.18
C ALA A 455 25.40 6.54 6.33
N ASN A 456 24.69 5.91 5.37
CA ASN A 456 23.71 6.62 4.55
C ASN A 456 22.48 7.05 5.36
N LEU A 457 21.91 6.16 6.20
CA LEU A 457 20.80 6.49 7.08
C LEU A 457 21.17 7.60 8.07
N GLN A 458 22.36 7.53 8.67
CA GLN A 458 22.85 8.53 9.62
C GLN A 458 23.06 9.89 8.97
N GLU A 459 23.71 9.96 7.81
CA GLU A 459 23.94 11.23 7.12
C GLU A 459 22.64 11.78 6.50
N GLY A 460 21.72 10.92 6.07
CA GLY A 460 20.37 11.32 5.70
C GLY A 460 19.64 11.98 6.86
N LEU A 461 19.77 11.44 8.08
CA LEU A 461 19.17 12.02 9.29
C LEU A 461 19.81 13.36 9.66
N ASN A 462 21.13 13.49 9.52
CA ASN A 462 21.83 14.75 9.73
C ASN A 462 21.26 15.85 8.80
N ARG A 463 21.03 15.52 7.52
CA ARG A 463 20.39 16.45 6.56
C ARG A 463 18.93 16.76 6.91
N THR A 464 18.17 15.79 7.41
CA THR A 464 16.80 16.03 7.91
C THR A 464 16.78 16.94 9.12
N PHE A 465 17.76 16.85 10.02
CA PHE A 465 17.93 17.77 11.14
C PHE A 465 18.40 19.17 10.70
N ASP A 466 19.12 19.30 9.59
CA ASP A 466 19.44 20.62 9.01
C ASP A 466 18.23 21.23 8.28
N LEU A 467 17.35 20.42 7.66
CA LEU A 467 16.08 20.84 7.06
C LEU A 467 14.99 21.19 8.10
N ILE A 468 14.88 20.38 9.16
CA ILE A 468 13.85 20.49 10.21
C ILE A 468 14.55 20.50 11.59
N PRO A 469 15.13 21.64 12.02
CA PRO A 469 15.95 21.69 13.24
C PRO A 469 15.24 21.26 14.52
N ALA A 470 13.92 21.45 14.61
CA ALA A 470 13.12 21.05 15.76
C ALA A 470 13.21 19.54 16.07
N LEU A 471 13.31 18.67 15.05
CA LEU A 471 13.47 17.21 15.25
C LEU A 471 14.76 16.85 16.01
N SER A 472 15.80 17.66 15.85
CA SER A 472 17.08 17.50 16.56
C SER A 472 17.04 17.98 18.01
N GLY A 473 16.01 18.77 18.36
CA GLY A 473 15.82 19.42 19.65
C GLY A 473 15.23 18.53 20.73
N LYS A 474 14.86 19.18 21.84
CA LYS A 474 14.31 18.55 23.04
C LYS A 474 12.99 19.19 23.44
N ILE A 475 12.03 18.37 23.84
CA ILE A 475 10.83 18.82 24.56
C ILE A 475 11.15 18.92 26.06
N MET A 476 10.62 19.94 26.71
CA MET A 476 10.84 20.25 28.13
C MET A 476 9.63 21.00 28.71
N GLN A 477 9.58 21.13 30.04
CA GLN A 477 8.56 21.92 30.73
C GLN A 477 8.87 23.42 30.58
N CYS A 478 7.84 24.24 30.39
CA CYS A 478 7.94 25.70 30.45
C CYS A 478 8.26 26.18 31.87
N SER A 479 8.84 27.37 32.00
CA SER A 479 9.04 27.99 33.31
C SER A 479 7.74 28.59 33.83
N GLU A 480 7.42 28.34 35.11
CA GLU A 480 6.31 29.01 35.83
C GLU A 480 6.42 30.54 35.87
N GLN A 481 7.60 31.09 35.51
CA GLN A 481 7.88 32.53 35.46
C GLN A 481 7.61 33.15 34.08
N GLU A 482 7.26 32.36 33.07
CA GLU A 482 6.91 32.87 31.74
C GLU A 482 5.52 33.51 31.72
N PHE A 483 5.34 34.54 30.88
CA PHE A 483 4.04 35.18 30.73
C PHE A 483 3.02 34.23 30.10
N GLY A 484 1.84 34.16 30.71
CA GLY A 484 0.78 33.24 30.26
C GLY A 484 1.15 31.77 30.42
N TYR A 485 1.95 31.41 31.44
CA TYR A 485 2.17 30.01 31.83
C TYR A 485 0.88 29.37 32.37
N THR A 486 0.60 28.17 31.89
CA THR A 486 -0.46 27.26 32.37
C THR A 486 0.17 25.99 32.95
N GLN A 487 -0.48 25.38 33.94
CA GLN A 487 0.05 24.15 34.55
C GLN A 487 0.20 23.04 33.51
N GLY A 488 1.37 22.39 33.48
CA GLY A 488 1.65 21.30 32.56
C GLY A 488 2.20 21.73 31.18
N ASP A 489 2.43 23.02 30.96
CA ASP A 489 2.95 23.54 29.70
C ASP A 489 4.31 22.96 29.28
N LEU A 490 4.42 22.69 27.98
CA LEU A 490 5.60 22.13 27.33
C LEU A 490 6.12 23.07 26.23
N CYS A 491 7.44 23.09 26.07
CA CYS A 491 8.11 23.82 25.01
C CYS A 491 9.20 22.97 24.33
N VAL A 492 9.51 23.33 23.09
CA VAL A 492 10.57 22.75 22.28
C VAL A 492 11.79 23.65 22.35
N SER A 493 12.88 23.12 22.90
CA SER A 493 14.20 23.74 22.87
C SER A 493 15.01 23.22 21.70
N ILE A 494 15.42 24.12 20.81
CA ILE A 494 16.22 23.81 19.62
C ILE A 494 17.65 24.33 19.83
N PRO A 495 18.70 23.53 19.52
CA PRO A 495 20.07 24.02 19.60
C PRO A 495 20.28 25.17 18.59
N PRO A 496 20.88 26.31 19.03
CA PRO A 496 21.19 27.42 18.14
C PRO A 496 22.18 26.99 17.07
N LEU A 497 22.32 27.77 16.00
CA LEU A 497 23.15 27.41 14.84
C LEU A 497 24.62 27.11 15.21
N SER A 498 25.16 27.82 16.22
CA SER A 498 26.51 27.58 16.77
C SER A 498 26.68 26.24 17.50
N MET A 499 25.59 25.53 17.76
CA MET A 499 25.54 24.20 18.38
C MET A 499 24.88 23.16 17.46
N ALA A 500 24.60 23.47 16.18
CA ALA A 500 23.91 22.55 15.27
C ALA A 500 24.64 21.20 15.11
N ASP A 501 25.97 21.20 15.11
CA ASP A 501 26.75 19.96 14.99
C ASP A 501 26.76 19.11 16.27
N SER A 502 26.35 19.63 17.44
CA SER A 502 26.32 18.85 18.70
C SER A 502 25.14 17.87 18.77
N VAL A 503 24.18 17.99 17.86
CA VAL A 503 23.00 17.12 17.72
C VAL A 503 22.99 16.28 16.44
N LYS A 504 24.09 16.30 15.68
CA LYS A 504 24.32 15.34 14.59
C LYS A 504 24.75 13.97 15.15
N ASN A 505 24.69 12.95 14.30
CA ASN A 505 25.15 11.60 14.62
C ASN A 505 24.41 10.91 15.79
N ARG A 506 23.10 11.15 15.91
CA ARG A 506 22.23 10.62 16.98
C ARG A 506 21.58 9.26 16.69
N LEU A 507 21.88 8.61 15.57
CA LEU A 507 21.33 7.30 15.21
C LEU A 507 22.15 6.20 15.91
N VAL A 508 21.50 5.21 16.52
CA VAL A 508 22.20 4.11 17.22
C VAL A 508 22.42 2.92 16.28
N TYR A 509 23.64 2.41 16.20
CA TYR A 509 23.96 1.15 15.50
C TYR A 509 23.84 -0.03 16.47
N LYS A 510 23.12 -1.09 16.08
CA LYS A 510 23.17 -2.41 16.73
C LYS A 510 23.31 -3.52 15.70
N ASP A 511 24.22 -4.46 15.94
CA ASP A 511 24.21 -5.75 15.28
C ASP A 511 23.49 -6.77 16.17
N LEU A 512 22.33 -7.23 15.71
CA LEU A 512 21.51 -8.24 16.37
C LEU A 512 21.49 -9.57 15.59
N SER A 513 22.36 -9.77 14.60
CA SER A 513 22.41 -10.99 13.76
C SER A 513 22.63 -12.30 14.53
N SER A 514 23.16 -12.21 15.75
CA SER A 514 23.35 -13.34 16.68
C SER A 514 22.22 -13.52 17.71
N ILE A 515 21.28 -12.58 17.79
CA ILE A 515 20.20 -12.53 18.80
C ILE A 515 18.82 -12.70 18.14
N LEU A 516 18.62 -12.05 17.00
CA LEU A 516 17.37 -12.09 16.23
C LEU A 516 17.45 -13.07 15.06
N PRO A 517 16.31 -13.62 14.62
CA PRO A 517 16.28 -14.44 13.41
C PRO A 517 16.67 -13.61 12.17
N PRO A 518 17.23 -14.26 11.12
CA PRO A 518 17.50 -13.63 9.84
C PRO A 518 16.26 -12.93 9.24
N PHE A 519 16.49 -11.90 8.42
CA PHE A 519 15.44 -11.10 7.80
C PHE A 519 14.38 -11.95 7.10
N GLU A 520 14.82 -12.96 6.34
CA GLU A 520 13.93 -13.91 5.66
C GLU A 520 12.94 -14.61 6.60
N LYS A 521 13.37 -15.00 7.80
CA LYS A 521 12.47 -15.64 8.77
C LYS A 521 11.48 -14.65 9.38
N LEU A 522 11.88 -13.39 9.56
CA LEU A 522 10.96 -12.33 9.96
C LEU A 522 9.92 -12.08 8.85
N ARG A 523 10.35 -12.10 7.58
CA ARG A 523 9.50 -11.94 6.40
C ARG A 523 8.51 -13.09 6.23
N GLU A 524 8.98 -14.33 6.32
CA GLU A 524 8.15 -15.55 6.31
C GLU A 524 7.09 -15.54 7.42
N ALA A 525 7.43 -15.03 8.60
CA ALA A 525 6.52 -14.89 9.73
C ALA A 525 5.56 -13.69 9.62
N GLY A 526 5.69 -12.83 8.60
CA GLY A 526 4.86 -11.63 8.42
C GLY A 526 5.21 -10.47 9.35
N PHE A 527 6.47 -10.35 9.76
CA PHE A 527 7.01 -9.31 10.66
C PHE A 527 6.19 -9.14 11.96
N PRO A 528 5.99 -10.20 12.75
CA PRO A 528 5.14 -10.11 13.93
C PRO A 528 5.76 -9.18 14.98
N PRO A 529 5.03 -8.21 15.54
CA PRO A 529 5.55 -7.31 16.59
C PRO A 529 6.12 -8.05 17.81
N SER A 530 5.61 -9.25 18.09
CA SER A 530 6.07 -10.13 19.15
C SER A 530 7.35 -10.93 18.84
N ALA A 531 8.00 -10.69 17.69
CA ALA A 531 9.28 -11.32 17.32
C ALA A 531 10.43 -10.99 18.29
N PHE A 532 10.35 -9.83 18.96
CA PHE A 532 11.37 -9.34 19.89
C PHE A 532 10.74 -8.50 21.00
N LYS A 533 11.57 -8.03 21.94
CA LYS A 533 11.18 -7.04 22.96
C LYS A 533 11.51 -5.65 22.44
N ASP A 534 10.65 -4.67 22.74
CA ASP A 534 10.78 -3.31 22.23
C ASP A 534 12.13 -2.67 22.59
N GLY A 535 12.56 -2.74 23.86
CA GLY A 535 13.90 -2.27 24.30
C GLY A 535 15.12 -2.96 23.69
N LEU A 536 14.93 -4.08 22.97
CA LEU A 536 16.01 -4.65 22.19
C LEU A 536 16.29 -3.81 20.94
N VAL A 537 15.23 -3.34 20.26
CA VAL A 537 15.29 -2.62 18.97
C VAL A 537 15.07 -1.11 19.08
N LEU A 538 14.51 -0.62 20.19
CA LEU A 538 14.27 0.79 20.50
C LEU A 538 14.60 1.05 21.99
N ARG A 539 14.07 2.12 22.59
CA ARG A 539 14.17 2.44 24.02
C ARG A 539 13.06 1.77 24.83
N ASP A 540 13.33 1.46 26.11
CA ASP A 540 12.40 0.77 27.02
C ASP A 540 11.45 1.73 27.79
N ASP A 541 11.64 3.05 27.69
CA ASP A 541 10.84 4.06 28.39
C ASP A 541 9.93 4.84 27.41
N PRO A 542 8.66 4.43 27.20
CA PRO A 542 7.75 5.17 26.31
C PRO A 542 7.36 6.55 26.85
N PHE A 543 7.49 6.79 28.16
CA PHE A 543 7.26 8.07 28.81
C PHE A 543 8.61 8.70 29.21
N PRO A 544 9.27 9.48 28.34
CA PRO A 544 10.54 10.12 28.66
C PRO A 544 10.45 11.03 29.89
N LYS A 545 11.54 11.08 30.65
CA LYS A 545 11.78 12.17 31.60
C LYS A 545 12.29 13.40 30.86
N PHE A 546 11.77 14.58 31.21
CA PHE A 546 12.24 15.84 30.65
C PHE A 546 13.62 16.25 31.21
N PRO A 547 14.46 16.95 30.42
CA PRO A 547 14.26 17.29 29.01
C PRO A 547 14.50 16.07 28.09
N ALA A 548 13.59 15.85 27.15
CA ALA A 548 13.51 14.63 26.35
C ALA A 548 13.76 14.91 24.87
N ASP A 549 14.35 13.96 24.15
CA ASP A 549 14.59 14.08 22.72
C ASP A 549 13.29 13.96 21.91
N ILE A 550 13.10 14.83 20.91
CA ILE A 550 11.91 14.80 20.03
C ILE A 550 11.98 13.63 19.05
N PHE A 551 13.15 13.40 18.45
CA PHE A 551 13.46 12.22 17.64
C PHE A 551 14.49 11.35 18.37
N SER A 552 14.26 10.04 18.44
CA SER A 552 15.30 9.04 18.75
C SER A 552 15.29 7.94 17.68
N GLY A 553 16.43 7.34 17.33
CA GLY A 553 16.46 6.31 16.29
C GLY A 553 17.58 5.29 16.46
N GLN A 554 17.31 4.05 16.03
CA GLN A 554 18.20 2.91 16.15
C GLN A 554 18.04 1.98 14.94
N VAL A 555 19.16 1.62 14.31
CA VAL A 555 19.21 0.66 13.20
C VAL A 555 19.77 -0.64 13.72
N ASN A 556 18.93 -1.68 13.67
CA ASN A 556 19.23 -2.99 14.21
C ASN A 556 19.44 -3.97 13.06
N PHE A 557 20.67 -4.36 12.81
CA PHE A 557 21.03 -5.25 11.72
C PHE A 557 20.79 -6.72 12.08
N VAL A 558 20.32 -7.48 11.09
CA VAL A 558 20.11 -8.93 11.14
C VAL A 558 20.68 -9.56 9.87
N SER A 559 20.88 -10.87 9.84
CA SER A 559 21.36 -11.54 8.63
C SER A 559 20.39 -11.31 7.46
N GLY A 560 20.84 -10.62 6.41
CA GLY A 560 20.07 -10.28 5.21
C GLY A 560 19.22 -9.01 5.28
N GLY A 561 19.26 -8.23 6.37
CA GLY A 561 18.39 -7.05 6.49
C GLY A 561 18.67 -6.16 7.71
N CYS A 562 17.86 -5.12 7.89
CA CYS A 562 17.86 -4.30 9.08
C CYS A 562 16.45 -3.90 9.51
N ILE A 563 16.34 -3.54 10.77
CA ILE A 563 15.13 -3.07 11.44
C ILE A 563 15.43 -1.64 11.91
N VAL A 564 14.90 -0.66 11.20
CA VAL A 564 15.01 0.76 11.57
C VAL A 564 13.86 1.07 12.52
N ALA A 565 14.20 1.30 13.78
CA ALA A 565 13.25 1.71 14.81
C ALA A 565 13.47 3.17 15.15
N VAL A 566 12.42 3.98 15.11
CA VAL A 566 12.45 5.38 15.57
C VAL A 566 11.41 5.60 16.66
N ASP A 567 11.63 6.63 17.46
CA ASP A 567 10.70 7.12 18.46
C ASP A 567 10.54 8.64 18.27
N LEU A 568 9.30 9.11 18.29
CA LEU A 568 8.92 10.50 17.98
C LEU A 568 8.00 11.03 19.09
N ASN A 569 8.35 12.14 19.74
CA ASN A 569 7.50 12.68 20.81
C ASN A 569 6.13 13.11 20.25
N HIS A 570 5.06 12.50 20.76
CA HIS A 570 3.74 12.60 20.17
C HIS A 570 3.08 13.97 20.41
N CYS A 571 3.49 14.75 21.42
CA CYS A 571 3.03 16.14 21.55
C CYS A 571 3.64 17.05 20.48
N CYS A 572 4.85 16.78 20.01
CA CYS A 572 5.44 17.54 18.91
C CYS A 572 4.91 17.11 17.52
N LEU A 573 4.40 15.87 17.41
CA LEU A 573 4.10 15.24 16.13
C LEU A 573 2.90 14.31 16.26
N ASP A 574 1.87 14.48 15.44
CA ASP A 574 0.88 13.40 15.23
C ASP A 574 1.35 12.40 14.16
N GLY A 575 0.51 11.41 13.84
CA GLY A 575 0.84 10.37 12.87
C GLY A 575 1.18 10.89 11.46
N LEU A 576 0.62 12.05 11.05
CA LEU A 576 0.94 12.68 9.77
C LEU A 576 2.25 13.46 9.85
N GLY A 577 2.48 14.20 10.94
CA GLY A 577 3.77 14.87 11.19
C GLY A 577 4.95 13.88 11.24
N ALA A 578 4.75 12.73 11.88
CA ALA A 578 5.72 11.65 11.94
C ALA A 578 6.05 11.06 10.56
N LEU A 579 5.03 10.85 9.71
CA LEU A 579 5.23 10.44 8.33
C LEU A 579 6.05 11.47 7.54
N ILE A 580 5.75 12.77 7.70
CA ILE A 580 6.46 13.85 7.00
C ILE A 580 7.94 13.88 7.39
N ALA A 581 8.26 13.68 8.67
CA ALA A 581 9.63 13.53 9.14
C ALA A 581 10.33 12.32 8.49
N LEU A 582 9.66 11.16 8.42
CA LEU A 582 10.19 9.96 7.77
C LEU A 582 10.36 10.12 6.25
N LYS A 583 9.43 10.80 5.56
CA LYS A 583 9.50 11.09 4.13
C LYS A 583 10.69 11.99 3.81
N ALA A 584 10.86 13.08 4.57
CA ALA A 584 12.03 13.95 4.47
C ALA A 584 13.35 13.21 4.75
N TRP A 585 13.34 12.21 5.66
CA TRP A 585 14.51 11.36 5.91
C TRP A 585 14.82 10.39 4.78
N ALA A 586 13.81 9.68 4.26
CA ALA A 586 13.95 8.77 3.13
C ALA A 586 14.46 9.50 1.87
N GLU A 587 13.93 10.70 1.61
CA GLU A 587 14.34 11.51 0.47
C GLU A 587 15.77 12.07 0.62
N ASN A 588 16.17 12.51 1.82
CA ASN A 588 17.57 12.87 2.08
C ASN A 588 18.53 11.68 1.95
N CYS A 589 18.10 10.45 2.29
CA CYS A 589 18.87 9.24 2.04
C CYS A 589 19.03 8.96 0.53
N ARG A 590 17.95 9.09 -0.26
CA ARG A 590 17.97 9.01 -1.75
C ARG A 590 18.93 10.04 -2.36
N PHE A 591 18.90 11.29 -1.90
CA PHE A 591 19.80 12.34 -2.37
C PHE A 591 21.29 11.97 -2.20
N LEU A 592 21.64 11.41 -1.05
CA LEU A 592 22.98 10.93 -0.75
C LEU A 592 23.39 9.71 -1.58
N GLN A 593 22.43 8.90 -2.04
CA GLN A 593 22.67 7.77 -2.95
C GLN A 593 22.81 8.21 -4.42
N GLY A 594 22.57 9.49 -4.75
CA GLY A 594 22.83 10.07 -6.07
C GLY A 594 21.62 10.72 -6.76
N ASP A 595 20.42 10.54 -6.20
CA ASP A 595 19.19 11.11 -6.75
C ASP A 595 19.12 12.63 -6.54
N ARG A 596 19.41 13.41 -7.59
CA ARG A 596 19.39 14.88 -7.53
C ARG A 596 17.97 15.48 -7.57
N THR A 597 16.94 14.67 -7.80
CA THR A 597 15.53 15.15 -7.75
C THR A 597 14.98 15.17 -6.32
N ALA A 598 15.54 14.31 -5.45
CA ALA A 598 15.22 14.16 -4.05
C ALA A 598 15.68 15.37 -3.21
N THR A 599 15.00 16.51 -3.36
CA THR A 599 15.39 17.82 -2.79
C THR A 599 14.56 18.25 -1.59
N CYS A 600 13.50 17.52 -1.24
CA CYS A 600 12.47 17.90 -0.26
C CYS A 600 11.75 19.21 -0.62
N SER A 601 11.68 19.58 -1.90
CA SER A 601 11.08 20.86 -2.36
C SER A 601 9.57 20.98 -2.11
N TRP A 602 8.89 19.88 -1.77
CA TRP A 602 7.49 19.84 -1.33
C TRP A 602 7.30 20.24 0.15
N PHE A 603 8.38 20.32 0.94
CA PHE A 603 8.31 20.67 2.35
C PHE A 603 8.14 22.18 2.54
N ASP A 604 7.15 22.58 3.34
CA ASP A 604 6.91 23.99 3.67
C ASP A 604 7.78 24.37 4.88
N PRO A 605 8.57 25.45 4.84
CA PRO A 605 9.38 25.87 5.99
C PRO A 605 8.59 26.08 7.30
N GLU A 606 7.31 26.45 7.21
CA GLU A 606 6.42 26.68 8.36
C GLU A 606 5.71 25.39 8.84
N SER A 607 6.03 24.22 8.27
CA SER A 607 5.44 22.92 8.63
C SER A 607 5.57 22.57 10.12
N PHE A 608 6.66 23.01 10.77
CA PHE A 608 6.91 22.81 12.21
C PHE A 608 6.59 24.07 13.04
N ASN A 609 5.90 25.08 12.49
CA ASN A 609 5.54 26.27 13.25
C ASN A 609 4.28 26.00 14.08
N HIS A 610 4.46 25.51 15.31
CA HIS A 610 3.34 25.23 16.22
C HIS A 610 2.51 26.47 16.59
N SER A 611 2.99 27.71 16.41
CA SER A 611 2.18 28.91 16.63
C SER A 611 1.17 29.18 15.49
N LEU A 612 1.30 28.49 14.36
CA LEU A 612 0.52 28.79 13.16
C LEU A 612 -1.01 28.54 13.29
N PRO A 613 -1.50 27.50 14.00
CA PRO A 613 -2.93 27.33 14.26
C PRO A 613 -3.54 28.52 15.00
N GLU A 614 -2.85 29.06 16.01
CA GLU A 614 -3.30 30.23 16.78
C GLU A 614 -3.40 31.48 15.90
N ILE A 615 -2.35 31.78 15.14
CA ILE A 615 -2.32 32.91 14.20
C ILE A 615 -3.46 32.84 13.19
N ILE A 616 -3.77 31.64 12.68
CA ILE A 616 -4.87 31.41 11.72
C ILE A 616 -6.23 31.58 12.41
N HIS A 617 -6.44 30.95 13.57
CA HIS A 617 -7.68 30.98 14.34
C HIS A 617 -8.10 32.41 14.73
N GLU A 618 -7.14 33.22 15.18
CA GLU A 618 -7.36 34.64 15.45
C GLU A 618 -7.64 35.44 14.17
N ARG A 619 -6.82 35.26 13.12
CA ARG A 619 -6.91 36.02 11.86
C ARG A 619 -8.23 35.80 11.14
N GLU A 620 -8.76 34.58 11.18
CA GLU A 620 -10.04 34.21 10.56
C GLU A 620 -11.25 34.56 11.46
N GLY A 621 -11.01 35.03 12.69
CA GLY A 621 -12.06 35.54 13.58
C GLY A 621 -12.86 34.46 14.30
N TRP A 622 -12.31 33.26 14.45
CA TRP A 622 -12.95 32.13 15.14
C TRP A 622 -12.92 32.26 16.66
N ALA A 623 -11.93 32.96 17.21
CA ALA A 623 -11.72 33.11 18.65
C ALA A 623 -12.98 33.68 19.36
N ARG A 624 -13.54 32.91 20.29
CA ARG A 624 -14.74 33.30 21.05
C ARG A 624 -14.73 32.80 22.51
N PRO A 625 -15.44 33.48 23.44
CA PRO A 625 -15.50 33.06 24.83
C PRO A 625 -16.11 31.67 24.99
N VAL A 626 -15.52 30.86 25.87
CA VAL A 626 -15.85 29.44 26.06
C VAL A 626 -17.30 29.24 26.50
N GLU A 627 -17.90 30.21 27.20
CA GLU A 627 -19.29 30.18 27.66
C GLU A 627 -20.30 30.29 26.49
N ARG A 628 -19.83 30.56 25.27
CA ARG A 628 -20.63 30.59 24.03
C ARG A 628 -20.43 29.37 23.14
N ILE A 629 -19.54 28.45 23.52
CA ILE A 629 -19.26 27.23 22.79
C ILE A 629 -20.27 26.14 23.21
N ASP A 630 -20.70 25.31 22.27
CA ASP A 630 -21.60 24.19 22.57
C ASP A 630 -20.90 23.20 23.54
N PRO A 631 -21.49 22.88 24.72
CA PRO A 631 -20.92 21.94 25.67
C PRO A 631 -20.65 20.53 25.09
N GLY A 632 -21.30 20.15 23.99
CA GLY A 632 -21.02 18.92 23.25
C GLY A 632 -19.62 18.85 22.63
N VAL A 633 -18.94 19.99 22.41
CA VAL A 633 -17.56 20.01 21.85
C VAL A 633 -16.56 19.32 22.78
N TRP A 634 -16.77 19.33 24.10
CA TRP A 634 -15.99 18.54 25.05
C TRP A 634 -16.03 17.03 24.76
N GLY A 635 -17.07 16.55 24.07
CA GLY A 635 -17.17 15.17 23.59
C GLY A 635 -16.08 14.77 22.61
N PHE A 636 -15.39 15.74 21.99
CA PHE A 636 -14.30 15.54 21.03
C PHE A 636 -12.89 15.69 21.62
N LEU A 637 -12.76 15.99 22.92
CA LEU A 637 -11.49 16.27 23.59
C LEU A 637 -11.09 15.18 24.61
N PRO A 638 -9.78 14.97 24.87
CA PRO A 638 -9.29 14.13 25.97
C PRO A 638 -9.22 14.89 27.32
N PHE A 639 -9.96 16.00 27.46
CA PHE A 639 -9.99 16.87 28.62
C PHE A 639 -11.43 17.01 29.15
N ILE A 640 -11.55 17.51 30.38
CA ILE A 640 -12.80 17.50 31.16
C ILE A 640 -13.24 18.94 31.42
N PRO A 641 -14.54 19.27 31.32
CA PRO A 641 -15.07 20.58 31.72
C PRO A 641 -14.75 20.91 33.20
N PRO A 642 -14.37 22.16 33.54
CA PRO A 642 -14.02 22.54 34.91
C PRO A 642 -15.09 22.25 35.97
N ASP A 643 -16.38 22.31 35.61
CA ASP A 643 -17.51 22.19 36.56
C ASP A 643 -17.86 20.73 36.96
N ASN A 644 -17.14 19.71 36.45
CA ASN A 644 -17.48 18.29 36.65
C ASN A 644 -16.83 17.60 37.88
N ASP A 645 -16.17 18.34 38.77
CA ASP A 645 -15.57 17.75 39.99
C ASP A 645 -16.64 17.24 41.00
N ASP A 646 -17.94 17.58 40.82
CA ASP A 646 -19.05 17.14 41.69
C ASP A 646 -19.56 15.72 41.35
N GLN A 647 -18.70 14.71 41.51
CA GLN A 647 -19.10 13.30 41.41
C GLN A 647 -19.83 12.81 42.67
N SER A 648 -21.15 13.01 42.75
CA SER A 648 -22.05 11.98 43.31
C SER A 648 -23.53 12.15 42.91
N ASN A 649 -24.19 11.03 42.57
CA ASN A 649 -25.66 10.84 42.58
C ASN A 649 -26.54 11.63 41.59
N ALA A 650 -26.22 11.64 40.29
CA ALA A 650 -27.22 11.87 39.24
C ALA A 650 -27.44 10.59 38.41
N LYS A 651 -28.65 10.03 38.45
CA LYS A 651 -29.03 8.81 37.71
C LYS A 651 -28.89 9.01 36.19
N ALA A 652 -28.58 7.94 35.47
CA ALA A 652 -28.60 7.94 34.00
C ALA A 652 -29.95 8.45 33.48
N ALA A 653 -29.89 9.40 32.55
CA ALA A 653 -31.04 9.75 31.71
C ALA A 653 -31.07 8.76 30.53
N PRO A 654 -32.21 8.11 30.24
CA PRO A 654 -32.28 7.12 29.17
C PRO A 654 -32.13 7.80 27.79
N PRO A 655 -31.56 7.12 26.79
CA PRO A 655 -31.51 7.63 25.42
C PRO A 655 -32.93 7.74 24.86
N SER A 656 -33.28 8.89 24.29
CA SER A 656 -34.56 9.09 23.63
C SER A 656 -34.59 8.40 22.26
N ASP A 657 -35.55 7.49 22.05
CA ASP A 657 -35.86 6.94 20.73
C ASP A 657 -36.15 8.08 19.74
N THR A 658 -35.30 8.24 18.73
CA THR A 658 -35.52 9.20 17.64
C THR A 658 -36.55 8.67 16.66
N SER A 659 -37.83 8.74 17.04
CA SER A 659 -38.96 8.57 16.12
C SER A 659 -39.87 9.81 16.13
N SER A 660 -39.82 10.57 15.03
CA SER A 660 -40.71 11.69 14.69
C SER A 660 -40.77 12.91 15.64
N LYS A 661 -40.21 14.03 15.17
CA LYS A 661 -40.94 15.31 15.06
C LYS A 661 -40.14 16.29 14.19
N THR A 662 -40.81 16.86 13.19
CA THR A 662 -40.27 17.86 12.28
C THR A 662 -40.28 19.25 12.92
N GLY A 663 -39.19 20.00 12.80
CA GLY A 663 -39.18 21.45 13.05
C GLY A 663 -37.97 22.01 13.81
N ALA A 664 -36.95 22.44 13.07
CA ALA A 664 -36.03 23.53 13.43
C ALA A 664 -35.35 23.46 14.81
N LYS A 665 -34.66 22.35 15.12
CA LYS A 665 -33.77 22.24 16.31
C LYS A 665 -32.47 21.45 16.06
N ASP A 666 -32.08 21.25 14.81
CA ASP A 666 -31.05 20.28 14.40
C ASP A 666 -29.58 20.77 14.54
N LEU A 667 -29.27 21.59 15.56
CA LEU A 667 -27.97 22.27 15.71
C LEU A 667 -27.28 22.12 17.08
N GLU A 668 -27.88 21.45 18.06
CA GLU A 668 -27.22 21.15 19.35
C GLU A 668 -26.43 19.82 19.23
N LEU A 669 -25.13 19.83 19.58
CA LEU A 669 -24.30 18.62 19.63
C LEU A 669 -24.79 17.66 20.72
N PRO A 670 -24.57 16.33 20.59
CA PRO A 670 -24.89 15.40 21.66
C PRO A 670 -24.04 15.70 22.92
N PRO A 671 -24.58 15.47 24.13
CA PRO A 671 -23.82 15.65 25.36
C PRO A 671 -22.57 14.73 25.38
N PRO A 672 -21.44 15.18 25.95
CA PRO A 672 -20.22 14.38 26.03
C PRO A 672 -20.47 13.02 26.71
N PRO A 673 -19.94 11.91 26.18
CA PRO A 673 -20.13 10.60 26.78
C PRO A 673 -19.42 10.53 28.14
N LYS A 674 -20.09 9.97 29.15
CA LYS A 674 -19.53 9.79 30.49
C LYS A 674 -18.72 8.50 30.57
N PHE A 675 -17.48 8.58 31.04
CA PHE A 675 -16.59 7.46 31.31
C PHE A 675 -15.75 7.73 32.56
N THR A 676 -15.05 6.72 33.07
CA THR A 676 -14.18 6.86 34.25
C THR A 676 -13.01 7.78 33.95
N LEU A 677 -12.91 8.88 34.72
CA LEU A 677 -11.87 9.89 34.56
C LEU A 677 -10.63 9.52 35.36
N HIS A 678 -9.45 9.72 34.77
CA HIS A 678 -8.17 9.43 35.40
C HIS A 678 -7.43 10.73 35.72
N ASN A 679 -7.20 10.99 37.01
CA ASN A 679 -6.53 12.21 37.50
C ASN A 679 -5.00 12.08 37.60
N VAL A 680 -4.40 11.04 37.00
CA VAL A 680 -2.95 10.77 37.06
C VAL A 680 -2.45 10.37 35.68
N TRP A 681 -1.49 11.13 35.16
CA TRP A 681 -0.82 10.87 33.88
C TRP A 681 0.71 10.78 34.05
N PRO A 682 1.38 9.76 33.49
CA PRO A 682 0.82 8.52 32.96
C PRO A 682 0.26 7.63 34.08
N LEU A 683 -0.71 6.77 33.76
CA LEU A 683 -1.24 5.81 34.72
C LEU A 683 -0.15 4.80 35.18
N PRO A 684 -0.23 4.29 36.42
CA PRO A 684 0.62 3.19 36.86
C PRO A 684 0.51 1.96 35.94
N ARG A 685 1.64 1.28 35.73
CA ARG A 685 1.68 0.04 34.92
C ARG A 685 0.73 -1.01 35.49
N ALA A 686 -0.21 -1.48 34.68
CA ALA A 686 -1.18 -2.50 35.06
C ALA A 686 -0.53 -3.86 35.37
N GLU A 687 -1.14 -4.62 36.29
CA GLU A 687 -0.67 -5.97 36.68
C GLU A 687 -0.77 -7.00 35.54
N ARG A 688 -1.71 -6.78 34.61
CA ARG A 688 -1.82 -7.52 33.35
C ARG A 688 -1.37 -6.61 32.21
N CYS A 689 -0.82 -7.21 31.16
CA CYS A 689 -0.35 -6.50 29.96
C CYS A 689 -0.91 -7.17 28.70
N LEU A 690 -1.28 -6.40 27.68
CA LEU A 690 -1.72 -6.96 26.40
C LEU A 690 -0.53 -7.47 25.58
N LYS A 691 -0.84 -8.29 24.57
CA LYS A 691 0.08 -8.71 23.52
C LYS A 691 -0.42 -8.19 22.19
N THR A 692 0.36 -7.33 21.54
CA THR A 692 0.10 -6.85 20.18
C THR A 692 0.04 -8.04 19.22
N THR A 693 -0.91 -8.03 18.29
CA THR A 693 -1.11 -9.05 17.27
C THR A 693 -1.56 -8.39 15.97
N VAL A 694 -1.07 -8.87 14.83
CA VAL A 694 -1.47 -8.37 13.50
C VAL A 694 -2.49 -9.32 12.90
N PHE A 695 -3.55 -8.76 12.32
CA PHE A 695 -4.58 -9.49 11.58
C PHE A 695 -4.70 -8.93 10.16
N ARG A 696 -4.93 -9.80 9.17
CA ARG A 696 -5.27 -9.40 7.80
C ARG A 696 -6.69 -9.84 7.47
N ILE A 697 -7.48 -8.92 6.92
CA ILE A 697 -8.70 -9.22 6.19
C ILE A 697 -8.31 -9.45 4.72
N ARG A 698 -8.66 -10.58 4.11
CA ARG A 698 -8.36 -10.85 2.69
C ARG A 698 -9.22 -9.95 1.77
N PRO A 699 -8.77 -9.60 0.54
CA PRO A 699 -9.54 -8.73 -0.35
C PRO A 699 -10.93 -9.31 -0.67
N ASP A 700 -10.98 -10.62 -0.95
CA ASP A 700 -12.23 -11.34 -1.22
C ASP A 700 -13.17 -11.48 0.00
N ARG A 701 -12.68 -11.19 1.20
CA ARG A 701 -13.47 -11.15 2.45
C ARG A 701 -13.93 -9.73 2.75
N LEU A 702 -13.09 -8.74 2.45
CA LEU A 702 -13.43 -7.33 2.58
C LEU A 702 -14.55 -6.93 1.61
N GLU A 703 -14.46 -7.33 0.34
CA GLU A 703 -15.52 -7.00 -0.62
C GLU A 703 -16.84 -7.70 -0.28
N ARG A 704 -16.82 -8.95 0.21
CA ARG A 704 -18.03 -9.61 0.71
C ARG A 704 -18.64 -8.93 1.92
N MET A 705 -17.83 -8.47 2.87
CA MET A 705 -18.30 -7.68 4.01
C MET A 705 -18.93 -6.35 3.54
N ARG A 706 -18.42 -5.76 2.46
CA ARG A 706 -18.99 -4.59 1.81
C ARG A 706 -20.33 -4.89 1.14
N GLU A 707 -20.41 -5.96 0.35
CA GLU A 707 -21.65 -6.44 -0.29
C GLU A 707 -22.74 -6.73 0.76
N GLU A 708 -22.38 -7.40 1.86
CA GLU A 708 -23.26 -7.69 2.99
C GLU A 708 -23.81 -6.41 3.66
N VAL A 709 -22.96 -5.40 3.90
CA VAL A 709 -23.41 -4.10 4.46
C VAL A 709 -24.21 -3.27 3.45
N LEU A 710 -23.91 -3.34 2.15
CA LEU A 710 -24.70 -2.66 1.12
C LEU A 710 -26.12 -3.25 0.98
N ALA A 711 -26.27 -4.54 1.26
CA ALA A 711 -27.57 -5.23 1.26
C ALA A 711 -28.35 -5.08 2.59
N ASP A 712 -27.73 -4.54 3.63
CA ASP A 712 -28.30 -4.43 4.98
C ASP A 712 -29.29 -3.24 5.08
N PRO A 713 -30.58 -3.48 5.39
CA PRO A 713 -31.56 -2.40 5.59
C PRO A 713 -31.17 -1.43 6.72
N GLU A 714 -30.46 -1.89 7.76
CA GLU A 714 -30.04 -1.03 8.89
C GLU A 714 -28.85 -0.13 8.52
N ALA A 715 -28.16 -0.39 7.40
CA ALA A 715 -27.21 0.54 6.80
C ALA A 715 -27.89 1.72 6.04
N LYS A 716 -29.22 1.67 5.90
CA LYS A 716 -30.08 2.67 5.25
C LYS A 716 -29.66 3.09 3.83
N GLY A 717 -28.87 2.27 3.13
CA GLY A 717 -28.31 2.57 1.80
C GLY A 717 -27.23 3.67 1.77
N VAL A 718 -26.85 4.22 2.92
CA VAL A 718 -25.85 5.31 3.04
C VAL A 718 -24.43 4.76 3.20
N ILE A 719 -24.27 3.59 3.84
CA ILE A 719 -22.95 3.06 4.21
C ILE A 719 -22.28 2.37 3.02
N LYS A 720 -21.39 3.13 2.38
CA LYS A 720 -20.54 2.69 1.26
C LYS A 720 -19.05 2.66 1.62
N SER A 721 -18.70 3.24 2.78
CA SER A 721 -17.34 3.42 3.27
C SER A 721 -16.74 2.11 3.78
N ILE A 722 -15.64 1.67 3.16
CA ILE A 722 -14.82 0.58 3.68
C ILE A 722 -14.27 0.92 5.08
N SER A 723 -13.97 2.20 5.32
CA SER A 723 -13.51 2.71 6.62
C SER A 723 -14.50 2.44 7.73
N ASP A 724 -15.77 2.85 7.55
CA ASP A 724 -16.79 2.66 8.57
C ASP A 724 -17.10 1.18 8.77
N ILE A 725 -17.18 0.41 7.69
CA ILE A 725 -17.48 -1.04 7.70
C ILE A 725 -16.43 -1.81 8.51
N VAL A 726 -15.15 -1.55 8.26
CA VAL A 726 -14.04 -2.22 8.95
C VAL A 726 -13.98 -1.81 10.42
N GLN A 727 -14.09 -0.51 10.73
CA GLN A 727 -14.08 -0.04 12.12
C GLN A 727 -15.28 -0.57 12.91
N ALA A 728 -16.47 -0.62 12.31
CA ALA A 728 -17.67 -1.21 12.89
C ALA A 728 -17.54 -2.71 13.17
N PHE A 729 -17.00 -3.46 12.20
CA PHE A 729 -16.66 -4.88 12.37
C PHE A 729 -15.70 -5.08 13.54
N LEU A 730 -14.62 -4.30 13.61
CA LEU A 730 -13.61 -4.41 14.66
C LEU A 730 -14.17 -4.07 16.05
N TRP A 731 -14.88 -2.94 16.18
CA TRP A 731 -15.48 -2.52 17.44
C TRP A 731 -16.46 -3.58 17.96
N ARG A 732 -17.38 -4.06 17.11
CA ARG A 732 -18.33 -5.12 17.49
C ARG A 732 -17.63 -6.44 17.81
N ALA A 733 -16.63 -6.84 17.03
CA ALA A 733 -15.92 -8.10 17.25
C ALA A 733 -15.14 -8.10 18.59
N ALA A 734 -14.37 -7.04 18.85
CA ALA A 734 -13.61 -6.90 20.09
C ALA A 734 -14.53 -6.87 21.33
N LEU A 735 -15.62 -6.10 21.26
CA LEU A 735 -16.55 -5.97 22.38
C LEU A 735 -17.35 -7.25 22.63
N ARG A 736 -17.79 -7.99 21.60
CA ARG A 736 -18.43 -9.31 21.77
C ARG A 736 -17.54 -10.32 22.48
N VAL A 737 -16.24 -10.32 22.20
CA VAL A 737 -15.27 -11.17 22.91
C VAL A 737 -15.15 -10.76 24.37
N ARG A 738 -14.93 -9.47 24.65
CA ARG A 738 -14.85 -8.95 26.03
C ARG A 738 -16.12 -9.21 26.83
N TYR A 739 -17.30 -8.96 26.25
CA TYR A 739 -18.60 -9.16 26.88
C TYR A 739 -18.86 -10.63 27.23
N ARG A 740 -18.53 -11.58 26.34
CA ARG A 740 -18.60 -13.02 26.65
C ARG A 740 -17.65 -13.41 27.78
N VAL A 741 -16.40 -12.94 27.78
CA VAL A 741 -15.46 -13.20 28.89
C VAL A 741 -16.00 -12.64 30.21
N ALA A 742 -16.53 -11.42 30.20
CA ALA A 742 -17.11 -10.78 31.37
C ALA A 742 -18.34 -11.53 31.92
N LYS A 743 -19.31 -11.86 31.06
CA LYS A 743 -20.59 -12.50 31.44
C LYS A 743 -20.43 -13.99 31.75
N ASP A 744 -19.77 -14.73 30.87
CA ASP A 744 -19.74 -16.19 30.92
C ASP A 744 -18.64 -16.72 31.85
N ILE A 745 -17.49 -16.05 31.91
CA ILE A 745 -16.35 -16.46 32.76
C ILE A 745 -16.34 -15.69 34.08
N ARG A 746 -16.33 -14.35 34.02
CA ARG A 746 -16.21 -13.50 35.23
C ARG A 746 -17.52 -13.27 36.00
N LYS A 747 -18.66 -13.67 35.43
CA LYS A 747 -20.02 -13.49 35.98
C LYS A 747 -20.37 -12.03 36.28
N GLN A 748 -19.82 -11.09 35.52
CA GLN A 748 -20.16 -9.67 35.58
C GLN A 748 -21.57 -9.44 35.01
N THR A 749 -22.31 -8.50 35.60
CA THR A 749 -23.65 -8.07 35.18
C THR A 749 -23.57 -6.64 34.63
N PHE A 750 -24.24 -6.40 33.50
CA PHE A 750 -24.25 -5.11 32.82
C PHE A 750 -25.56 -4.36 33.09
N GLY A 751 -25.49 -3.03 33.18
CA GLY A 751 -26.68 -2.18 33.29
C GLY A 751 -27.42 -2.03 31.95
N PRO A 752 -28.75 -1.80 31.96
CA PRO A 752 -29.51 -1.60 30.73
C PRO A 752 -29.09 -0.34 29.95
N ASP A 753 -28.57 0.67 30.66
CA ASP A 753 -28.08 1.95 30.11
C ASP A 753 -26.54 1.96 29.91
N GLU A 754 -25.86 0.83 30.05
CA GLU A 754 -24.40 0.78 30.00
C GLU A 754 -23.88 0.92 28.57
N LEU A 755 -23.04 1.93 28.32
CA LEU A 755 -22.57 2.31 26.99
C LEU A 755 -21.18 1.76 26.70
N SER A 756 -21.00 1.24 25.48
CA SER A 756 -19.70 1.17 24.83
C SER A 756 -19.40 2.49 24.12
N ILE A 757 -18.15 2.93 24.24
CA ILE A 757 -17.61 4.10 23.56
C ILE A 757 -16.52 3.59 22.61
N LEU A 758 -16.57 4.01 21.35
CA LEU A 758 -15.46 3.91 20.41
C LEU A 758 -14.86 5.29 20.22
N GLU A 759 -13.58 5.43 20.56
CA GLU A 759 -12.79 6.63 20.29
C GLU A 759 -12.04 6.46 18.97
N LEU A 760 -12.12 7.46 18.10
CA LEU A 760 -11.47 7.48 16.78
C LEU A 760 -10.67 8.79 16.65
N PRO A 761 -9.35 8.76 16.87
CA PRO A 761 -8.47 9.88 16.54
C PRO A 761 -8.64 10.25 15.06
N THR A 762 -9.09 11.48 14.81
CA THR A 762 -9.43 11.97 13.47
C THR A 762 -8.63 13.24 13.18
N ASP A 763 -8.05 13.34 11.99
CA ASP A 763 -7.30 14.51 11.54
C ASP A 763 -8.23 15.71 11.37
N GLY A 764 -7.97 16.79 12.11
CA GLY A 764 -8.70 18.05 12.07
C GLY A 764 -8.11 19.10 11.13
N ARG A 765 -6.89 18.91 10.59
CA ARG A 765 -6.33 19.77 9.51
C ARG A 765 -7.34 20.00 8.38
N PRO A 766 -8.15 19.01 7.96
CA PRO A 766 -9.04 19.19 6.84
C PRO A 766 -10.22 20.15 7.08
N TYR A 767 -10.50 20.44 8.36
CA TYR A 767 -11.59 21.29 8.80
C TYR A 767 -11.10 22.63 9.37
N PHE A 768 -9.79 22.84 9.50
CA PHE A 768 -9.24 24.02 10.15
C PHE A 768 -9.12 25.21 9.19
N SER A 769 -8.15 25.21 8.28
CA SER A 769 -7.97 26.28 7.27
C SER A 769 -7.09 25.83 6.10
N SER A 770 -7.26 26.47 4.95
CA SER A 770 -6.37 26.37 3.78
C SER A 770 -5.01 27.07 3.98
N LEU A 771 -4.92 27.99 4.95
CA LEU A 771 -3.69 28.73 5.29
C LEU A 771 -2.65 27.89 6.06
N LEU A 772 -3.08 26.78 6.67
CA LEU A 772 -2.18 25.84 7.33
C LEU A 772 -1.41 25.05 6.24
N PRO A 773 -0.10 24.78 6.34
CA PRO A 773 0.61 23.96 5.35
C PRO A 773 0.00 22.57 5.21
N SER A 774 0.00 22.00 3.99
CA SER A 774 -0.45 20.60 3.77
C SER A 774 0.48 19.59 4.46
N THR A 775 1.68 20.05 4.74
CA THR A 775 2.80 19.43 5.44
C THR A 775 2.89 19.79 6.93
N TYR A 776 1.87 20.45 7.51
CA TYR A 776 1.89 20.83 8.94
C TYR A 776 2.04 19.60 9.87
N MET A 777 3.04 19.63 10.75
CA MET A 777 3.52 18.46 11.50
C MET A 777 3.01 18.40 12.95
N GLY A 778 2.68 19.54 13.55
CA GLY A 778 2.08 19.59 14.90
C GLY A 778 0.69 18.94 14.95
N SER A 779 0.15 18.71 16.14
CA SER A 779 -1.14 18.02 16.25
C SER A 779 -2.29 18.88 15.75
N MET A 780 -3.24 18.23 15.09
CA MET A 780 -4.59 18.77 14.84
C MET A 780 -5.65 17.70 15.10
N LEU A 781 -5.38 16.73 15.99
CA LEU A 781 -6.29 15.62 16.22
C LEU A 781 -7.52 16.03 17.04
N ILE A 782 -8.65 15.40 16.73
CA ILE A 782 -9.86 15.37 17.58
C ILE A 782 -10.28 13.92 17.83
N LEU A 783 -10.92 13.65 18.97
CA LEU A 783 -11.43 12.32 19.30
C LEU A 783 -12.89 12.20 18.88
N ASN A 784 -13.15 11.67 17.68
CA ASN A 784 -14.51 11.34 17.26
C ASN A 784 -15.02 10.17 18.11
N ARG A 785 -16.04 10.42 18.96
CA ARG A 785 -16.60 9.42 19.88
C ARG A 785 -17.95 8.92 19.41
N SER A 786 -18.02 7.62 19.10
CA SER A 786 -19.28 6.92 18.83
C SER A 786 -19.73 6.11 20.05
N THR A 787 -21.03 6.03 20.29
CA THR A 787 -21.59 5.30 21.44
C THR A 787 -22.68 4.31 21.03
N MET A 788 -22.72 3.17 21.70
CA MET A 788 -23.79 2.17 21.57
C MET A 788 -23.91 1.39 22.88
N LEU A 789 -25.13 1.02 23.30
CA LEU A 789 -25.33 0.18 24.49
C LEU A 789 -24.54 -1.13 24.36
N VAL A 790 -23.88 -1.56 25.43
CA VAL A 790 -23.03 -2.75 25.46
C VAL A 790 -23.82 -3.99 25.02
N GLU A 791 -25.03 -4.18 25.55
CA GLU A 791 -25.89 -5.31 25.18
C GLU A 791 -26.35 -5.23 23.72
N THR A 792 -26.67 -4.04 23.20
CA THR A 792 -27.02 -3.86 21.78
C THR A 792 -25.83 -4.18 20.89
N LEU A 793 -24.66 -3.58 21.11
CA LEU A 793 -23.46 -3.83 20.32
C LEU A 793 -23.08 -5.32 20.31
N CYS A 794 -23.23 -5.98 21.46
CA CYS A 794 -22.86 -7.38 21.62
C CYS A 794 -23.93 -8.40 21.18
N SER A 795 -25.18 -7.96 20.99
CA SER A 795 -26.28 -8.81 20.50
C SER A 795 -25.92 -9.46 19.17
N ASP A 796 -26.40 -10.69 18.96
CA ASP A 796 -26.24 -11.41 17.71
C ASP A 796 -27.02 -10.73 16.56
N ASP A 797 -28.15 -10.08 16.88
CA ASP A 797 -29.04 -9.38 15.93
C ASP A 797 -28.46 -8.08 15.35
N THR A 798 -27.55 -7.42 16.07
CA THR A 798 -26.98 -6.13 15.63
C THR A 798 -26.04 -6.34 14.45
N SER A 799 -26.42 -5.83 13.28
CA SER A 799 -25.63 -5.95 12.06
C SER A 799 -24.36 -5.08 12.05
N ILE A 800 -23.44 -5.34 11.12
CA ILE A 800 -22.28 -4.44 10.89
C ILE A 800 -22.74 -3.12 10.26
N GLY A 801 -23.77 -3.14 9.39
CA GLY A 801 -24.28 -1.93 8.73
C GLY A 801 -24.88 -0.93 9.71
N ARG A 802 -25.60 -1.40 10.74
CA ARG A 802 -26.08 -0.54 11.84
C ARG A 802 -24.95 0.12 12.60
N VAL A 803 -23.92 -0.64 12.98
CA VAL A 803 -22.79 -0.10 13.74
C VAL A 803 -22.03 0.92 12.87
N ALA A 804 -21.78 0.61 11.60
CA ALA A 804 -21.15 1.53 10.64
C ALA A 804 -21.99 2.80 10.41
N TYR A 805 -23.33 2.70 10.43
CA TYR A 805 -24.22 3.85 10.37
C TYR A 805 -24.07 4.79 11.58
N VAL A 806 -23.89 4.25 12.79
CA VAL A 806 -23.57 5.06 13.97
C VAL A 806 -22.20 5.75 13.83
N LEU A 807 -21.19 5.07 13.29
CA LEU A 807 -19.88 5.69 13.05
C LEU A 807 -19.98 6.85 12.05
N ARG A 808 -20.69 6.64 10.95
CA ARG A 808 -20.96 7.65 9.92
C ARG A 808 -21.70 8.88 10.48
N GLN A 809 -22.72 8.67 11.31
CA GLN A 809 -23.44 9.77 11.98
C GLN A 809 -22.56 10.55 12.94
N SER A 810 -21.58 9.92 13.61
CA SER A 810 -20.63 10.63 14.48
C SER A 810 -19.61 11.41 13.68
N ALA A 811 -19.05 10.82 12.62
CA ALA A 811 -18.09 11.49 11.73
C ALA A 811 -18.69 12.71 11.02
N ALA A 812 -19.96 12.67 10.62
CA ALA A 812 -20.66 13.79 9.99
C ALA A 812 -20.88 15.01 10.92
N ARG A 813 -20.60 14.90 12.22
CA ARG A 813 -20.64 16.04 13.17
C ARG A 813 -19.35 16.85 13.21
N ILE A 814 -18.28 16.35 12.60
CA ILE A 814 -17.00 17.06 12.52
C ILE A 814 -17.15 18.14 11.46
N THR A 815 -17.11 19.40 11.90
CA THR A 815 -17.21 20.60 11.05
C THR A 815 -16.12 21.60 11.43
N PRO A 816 -15.85 22.62 10.59
CA PRO A 816 -14.89 23.67 10.94
C PRO A 816 -15.19 24.36 12.28
N SER A 817 -16.47 24.63 12.59
CA SER A 817 -16.83 25.19 13.90
C SER A 817 -16.39 24.28 15.04
N VAL A 818 -16.66 22.98 14.97
CA VAL A 818 -16.29 22.03 16.04
C VAL A 818 -14.78 21.98 16.27
N VAL A 819 -13.97 22.03 15.21
CA VAL A 819 -12.51 22.02 15.35
C VAL A 819 -11.98 23.34 15.90
N HIS A 820 -12.49 24.49 15.43
CA HIS A 820 -12.09 25.80 15.98
C HIS A 820 -12.59 26.02 17.41
N ASP A 821 -13.79 25.55 17.75
CA ASP A 821 -14.34 25.56 19.11
C ASP A 821 -13.53 24.66 20.05
N ALA A 822 -13.12 23.48 19.58
CA ALA A 822 -12.22 22.59 20.30
C ALA A 822 -10.89 23.30 20.60
N PHE A 823 -10.33 24.03 19.64
CA PHE A 823 -9.11 24.83 19.83
C PHE A 823 -9.30 25.95 20.85
N SER A 824 -10.39 26.73 20.78
CA SER A 824 -10.73 27.76 21.78
C SER A 824 -10.89 27.17 23.20
N ILE A 825 -11.52 25.99 23.34
CA ILE A 825 -11.61 25.29 24.63
C ILE A 825 -10.21 24.89 25.11
N LEU A 826 -9.38 24.30 24.25
CA LEU A 826 -8.03 23.85 24.61
C LEU A 826 -7.15 25.04 25.05
N GLN A 827 -7.20 26.19 24.36
CA GLN A 827 -6.49 27.41 24.75
C GLN A 827 -6.92 27.96 26.14
N SER A 828 -8.11 27.60 26.61
CA SER A 828 -8.65 28.04 27.90
C SER A 828 -8.37 27.10 29.08
N LEU A 829 -7.74 25.95 28.84
CA LEU A 829 -7.53 24.95 29.89
C LEU A 829 -6.65 25.50 31.03
N PRO A 830 -7.03 25.29 32.30
CA PRO A 830 -6.22 25.72 33.44
C PRO A 830 -5.06 24.76 33.74
N ASP A 831 -5.07 23.55 33.16
CA ASP A 831 -4.09 22.49 33.39
C ASP A 831 -4.07 21.51 32.22
N HIS A 832 -2.93 21.47 31.50
CA HIS A 832 -2.70 20.56 30.38
C HIS A 832 -2.32 19.12 30.82
N SER A 833 -2.13 18.86 32.12
CA SER A 833 -1.76 17.52 32.62
C SER A 833 -2.95 16.56 32.82
N ARG A 834 -4.20 17.06 32.84
CA ARG A 834 -5.43 16.27 33.06
C ARG A 834 -5.92 15.52 31.80
N PHE A 835 -5.03 14.78 31.14
CA PHE A 835 -5.33 13.97 29.95
C PHE A 835 -6.06 12.67 30.32
N SER A 836 -7.27 12.44 29.79
CA SER A 836 -8.09 11.25 30.05
C SER A 836 -8.94 10.83 28.83
N THR A 837 -8.94 9.53 28.50
CA THR A 837 -9.75 8.96 27.40
C THR A 837 -10.58 7.76 27.87
N ALA A 838 -11.66 7.44 27.17
CA ALA A 838 -12.56 6.34 27.55
C ALA A 838 -11.88 4.97 27.43
N ASN A 839 -10.92 4.82 26.54
CA ASN A 839 -10.16 3.58 26.37
C ASN A 839 -9.05 3.39 27.44
N MET A 840 -8.95 4.25 28.47
CA MET A 840 -8.00 4.08 29.56
C MET A 840 -8.41 3.01 30.58
N GLY A 841 -7.78 1.85 30.50
CA GLY A 841 -7.84 0.82 31.52
C GLY A 841 -7.81 -0.60 30.96
N ILE A 842 -8.31 -1.55 31.77
CA ILE A 842 -8.34 -2.98 31.42
C ILE A 842 -9.70 -3.66 31.73
N GLU A 843 -10.52 -3.04 32.57
CA GLU A 843 -11.86 -3.52 32.95
C GLU A 843 -12.92 -2.50 32.51
N HIS A 844 -13.12 -2.38 31.19
CA HIS A 844 -14.14 -1.50 30.61
C HIS A 844 -14.63 -2.04 29.26
N MET A 845 -15.82 -1.61 28.85
CA MET A 845 -16.43 -1.93 27.57
C MET A 845 -16.27 -0.79 26.56
N HIS A 846 -15.06 -0.24 26.45
CA HIS A 846 -14.73 0.82 25.47
C HIS A 846 -13.56 0.38 24.58
N ALA A 847 -13.41 1.01 23.42
CA ALA A 847 -12.33 0.73 22.47
C ALA A 847 -11.80 2.04 21.86
N MET A 848 -10.58 1.99 21.33
CA MET A 848 -10.04 3.03 20.45
C MET A 848 -9.50 2.36 19.18
N ILE A 849 -9.70 3.00 18.02
CA ILE A 849 -9.14 2.54 16.75
C ILE A 849 -8.48 3.72 16.04
N SER A 850 -7.15 3.69 15.95
CA SER A 850 -6.34 4.68 15.24
C SER A 850 -6.29 4.29 13.75
N ASN A 851 -7.02 5.02 12.91
CA ASN A 851 -7.23 4.64 11.51
C ASN A 851 -6.04 5.02 10.61
N MET A 852 -5.18 4.05 10.33
CA MET A 852 -3.97 4.23 9.51
C MET A 852 -4.15 3.83 8.03
N MET A 853 -5.37 3.64 7.52
CA MET A 853 -5.56 3.21 6.12
C MET A 853 -5.11 4.24 5.07
N LEU A 854 -5.03 5.52 5.46
CA LEU A 854 -4.55 6.61 4.60
C LEU A 854 -3.05 6.83 4.75
N PHE A 855 -2.35 6.01 5.55
CA PHE A 855 -0.91 6.10 5.72
C PHE A 855 -0.22 5.68 4.41
N PRO A 856 0.40 6.60 3.66
CA PRO A 856 0.88 6.34 2.31
C PRO A 856 2.27 5.69 2.40
N SER A 857 2.30 4.42 2.80
CA SER A 857 3.53 3.63 2.96
C SER A 857 4.42 3.64 1.70
N ASN A 858 3.83 3.89 0.54
CA ASN A 858 4.53 3.98 -0.74
C ASN A 858 5.37 5.27 -0.88
N GLU A 859 4.98 6.38 -0.23
CA GLU A 859 5.74 7.65 -0.30
C GLU A 859 7.07 7.60 0.47
N LEU A 860 7.22 6.64 1.40
CA LEU A 860 8.49 6.33 2.06
C LEU A 860 9.44 5.52 1.16
N VAL A 861 8.98 5.11 -0.03
CA VAL A 861 9.53 4.01 -0.85
C VAL A 861 9.60 4.36 -2.33
N ASP A 862 9.11 5.53 -2.74
CA ASP A 862 9.05 5.88 -4.17
C ASP A 862 10.47 6.07 -4.73
N TYR A 863 10.76 5.47 -5.89
CA TYR A 863 12.06 5.51 -6.55
C TYR A 863 11.88 5.96 -8.02
N PRO A 864 12.66 6.95 -8.51
CA PRO A 864 12.65 7.29 -9.93
C PRO A 864 13.08 6.09 -10.80
N VAL A 865 12.34 5.85 -11.88
CA VAL A 865 12.64 4.76 -12.80
C VAL A 865 13.97 5.02 -13.53
N GLY A 866 14.86 4.04 -13.52
CA GLY A 866 16.02 4.00 -14.42
C GLY A 866 17.41 4.05 -13.77
N VAL A 867 17.54 4.06 -12.43
CA VAL A 867 18.86 4.05 -11.78
C VAL A 867 18.97 3.07 -10.61
N ASP A 868 20.16 2.47 -10.49
CA ASP A 868 20.52 1.40 -9.56
C ASP A 868 21.07 1.98 -8.23
N TRP A 869 20.18 2.54 -7.40
CA TRP A 869 20.52 3.12 -6.10
C TRP A 869 20.25 2.10 -4.98
N ARG A 870 21.22 1.21 -4.71
CA ARG A 870 21.00 -0.01 -3.91
C ARG A 870 21.83 -0.09 -2.63
N LEU A 871 21.24 0.36 -1.52
CA LEU A 871 21.63 -0.08 -0.17
C LEU A 871 20.59 -1.01 0.46
N LEU A 872 19.29 -0.74 0.24
CA LEU A 872 18.17 -1.45 0.85
C LEU A 872 17.11 -1.80 -0.19
N GLU A 873 16.60 -3.03 -0.12
CA GLU A 873 15.38 -3.46 -0.81
C GLU A 873 14.22 -3.42 0.17
N VAL A 874 13.11 -2.79 -0.22
CA VAL A 874 12.05 -2.44 0.72
C VAL A 874 11.04 -3.58 0.89
N THR A 875 10.83 -4.01 2.14
CA THR A 875 9.68 -4.83 2.52
C THR A 875 8.95 -4.17 3.69
N VAL A 876 8.05 -3.21 3.40
CA VAL A 876 7.40 -2.42 4.45
C VAL A 876 6.45 -3.27 5.32
N GLY A 877 6.93 -3.66 6.50
CA GLY A 877 6.09 -3.73 7.70
C GLY A 877 6.25 -2.42 8.47
N ILE A 878 5.16 -1.69 8.71
CA ILE A 878 5.15 -0.61 9.70
C ILE A 878 4.52 -1.18 10.96
N THR A 879 5.29 -1.29 12.04
CA THR A 879 4.71 -1.49 13.37
C THR A 879 4.81 -0.18 14.13
N THR A 880 3.67 0.49 14.24
CA THR A 880 3.42 1.60 15.14
C THR A 880 3.24 1.05 16.56
N TYR A 881 3.98 1.60 17.51
CA TYR A 881 3.82 1.42 18.94
C TYR A 881 3.36 2.76 19.52
N LEU A 882 2.05 2.98 19.54
CA LEU A 882 1.49 3.99 20.42
C LEU A 882 1.39 3.40 21.83
N ALA A 883 1.76 4.15 22.85
CA ALA A 883 1.51 3.82 24.26
C ALA A 883 0.04 4.14 24.60
N GLU A 884 -0.86 3.59 23.79
CA GLU A 884 -2.30 3.75 23.91
C GLU A 884 -2.89 2.57 24.67
N TRP A 885 -3.66 2.92 25.69
CA TRP A 885 -4.09 2.04 26.77
C TRP A 885 -5.03 0.95 26.27
N ALA A 886 -4.72 -0.32 26.54
CA ALA A 886 -5.71 -1.40 26.62
C ALA A 886 -5.10 -2.73 27.10
N VAL A 887 -5.91 -3.50 27.85
CA VAL A 887 -5.78 -4.97 28.13
C VAL A 887 -7.18 -5.59 28.30
N GLY A 888 -7.64 -6.74 27.76
CA GLY A 888 -7.14 -7.77 26.83
C GLY A 888 -8.31 -8.34 25.97
N ASP A 889 -8.34 -9.59 25.47
CA ASP A 889 -7.41 -10.74 25.48
C ASP A 889 -7.66 -11.70 24.25
N ILE A 890 -6.63 -12.47 23.86
CA ILE A 890 -6.53 -13.65 22.95
C ILE A 890 -7.70 -14.06 22.01
N ILE A 891 -7.40 -14.19 20.70
CA ILE A 891 -7.90 -15.29 19.82
C ILE A 891 -6.73 -15.84 18.96
N LYS A 892 -6.63 -17.17 18.81
CA LYS A 892 -5.74 -17.90 17.86
C LYS A 892 -6.57 -18.54 16.75
N ALA A 893 -6.15 -18.38 15.49
CA ALA A 893 -6.45 -19.29 14.36
C ALA A 893 -5.35 -19.12 13.29
N GLY A 894 -4.95 -20.20 12.60
CA GLY A 894 -3.75 -20.22 11.75
C GLY A 894 -3.98 -20.36 10.23
N GLU A 895 -2.88 -20.14 9.51
CA GLU A 895 -2.56 -20.54 8.12
C GLU A 895 -3.23 -19.81 6.92
N GLY A 896 -2.38 -19.26 6.02
CA GLY A 896 -2.74 -18.83 4.64
C GLY A 896 -2.52 -17.33 4.33
N THR A 897 -1.53 -16.98 3.47
CA THR A 897 -0.80 -15.70 3.56
C THR A 897 -1.09 -14.62 2.49
N LEU A 898 -1.09 -13.34 2.92
CA LEU A 898 -0.44 -12.16 2.29
C LEU A 898 -0.54 -10.96 3.30
N GLY A 899 -0.41 -9.68 2.89
CA GLY A 899 -0.54 -8.50 3.79
C GLY A 899 -1.72 -7.55 3.48
N PHE A 900 -2.34 -6.97 4.52
CA PHE A 900 -3.11 -5.69 4.51
C PHE A 900 -2.82 -5.06 5.88
N ASN A 901 -2.34 -3.82 5.92
CA ASN A 901 -1.94 -3.18 7.16
C ASN A 901 -3.12 -2.44 7.79
N LEU A 902 -3.82 -3.11 8.70
CA LEU A 902 -4.81 -2.50 9.58
C LEU A 902 -4.31 -2.62 11.02
N LEU A 903 -3.98 -1.49 11.62
CA LEU A 903 -3.32 -1.44 12.92
C LEU A 903 -4.35 -1.36 14.06
N LEU A 904 -4.56 -2.48 14.74
CA LEU A 904 -5.25 -2.54 16.03
C LEU A 904 -4.23 -2.38 17.15
N LEU A 905 -4.26 -1.24 17.84
CA LEU A 905 -3.32 -0.94 18.91
C LEU A 905 -3.79 -1.48 20.26
N PHE A 906 -2.87 -2.21 20.90
CA PHE A 906 -3.03 -2.89 22.18
C PHE A 906 -1.61 -2.98 22.80
N SER A 907 -1.34 -2.24 23.89
CA SER A 907 0.02 -1.84 24.35
C SER A 907 0.11 -1.87 25.90
N GLN A 908 1.20 -2.22 26.61
CA GLN A 908 2.57 -2.67 26.25
C GLN A 908 3.21 -3.58 27.37
N THR A 909 4.31 -4.28 27.01
CA THR A 909 5.44 -4.88 27.78
C THR A 909 5.28 -5.81 29.02
N ALA A 910 5.91 -7.01 28.87
CA ALA A 910 6.76 -7.80 29.79
C ALA A 910 6.26 -8.61 31.02
N THR A 911 6.07 -9.95 30.86
CA THR A 911 6.89 -11.03 31.49
C THR A 911 6.63 -12.44 30.89
N TYR A 912 7.41 -13.46 31.27
CA TYR A 912 7.54 -14.85 30.71
C TYR A 912 6.23 -15.70 30.75
N THR A 913 6.03 -16.81 30.00
CA THR A 913 6.77 -18.10 30.09
C THR A 913 6.45 -19.11 28.95
N SER A 914 7.43 -19.97 28.63
CA SER A 914 7.47 -21.30 27.95
C SER A 914 6.46 -21.73 26.86
N ILE A 915 7.06 -22.34 25.83
CA ILE A 915 6.58 -23.41 24.94
C ILE A 915 5.65 -24.42 25.62
N TYR A 916 4.55 -24.82 24.96
CA TYR A 916 4.01 -26.19 24.97
C TYR A 916 3.21 -26.49 23.68
N ASP A 917 3.46 -27.67 23.10
CA ASP A 917 2.58 -28.32 22.12
C ASP A 917 1.30 -28.81 22.79
N VAL A 918 0.15 -28.59 22.14
CA VAL A 918 -1.09 -29.32 22.39
C VAL A 918 -1.78 -29.60 21.06
N HIS A 919 -1.50 -30.76 20.47
CA HIS A 919 -2.53 -31.47 19.70
C HIS A 919 -3.76 -31.68 20.61
N VAL A 920 -4.98 -31.67 20.06
CA VAL A 920 -5.90 -32.82 20.10
C VAL A 920 -7.28 -32.47 19.48
N SER A 921 -7.69 -33.38 18.58
CA SER A 921 -9.04 -33.78 18.10
C SER A 921 -10.25 -32.83 18.03
N ASN A 922 -11.01 -33.08 16.95
CA ASN A 922 -12.43 -32.79 16.78
C ASN A 922 -13.35 -33.13 17.96
N ALA A 923 -14.44 -32.34 18.01
CA ALA A 923 -15.80 -32.62 18.47
C ALA A 923 -16.14 -32.49 19.97
N PRO A 924 -17.39 -32.06 20.30
CA PRO A 924 -18.35 -31.26 19.51
C PRO A 924 -18.35 -29.76 19.89
#